data_AF-A0A9D8KIT0-F1
#
_entry.id   AF-A0A9D8KIT0-F1
#
_cell.length_a   1.000
_cell.length_b   1.000
_cell.length_c   1.000
_cell.angle_alpha   90.00
_cell.angle_beta   90.00
_cell.angle_gamma   90.00
#
_symmetry.space_group_name_H-M   'P 1'
#
loop_
_entity.id
_entity.type
_entity.pdbx_description
1 polymer ?
#
loop_
_entity_poly.entity_id
_entity_poly.type
_entity_poly.pdbx_seq_one_letter_code
_entity_poly.pdbx_strand_id
1 'polypeptide(L)'
;MSSSVNALTSVLTNSQPVSSATVSDTVSSSTADNQTTPSTDTEPKATSNNQNNGDASATSPKPATISIEKVASNIGKLNDSARALVQDAKLTEQEIADLTEEQIDALNNLKTSQNTSSGTKMTYKDFADIAKSLVDQDPRYAVPYFKAAAVQNMQAARTRSAQTNSVTDLDVWDSWAVQNPRTKLVENWNGYQLAVAMMGVPGKNDSHLYLLYNKFGDNNLQNWKNAGSIFGYGLDELDQQWSGSAILNSDGSVQLFYTKVDTRDHGKNHQKIASITLNLGHDSEKVWINSTENDQVIFEGDGYHYQTFDQWNATNRGADNIAMRDAHIVEEEDGSRYLVFEASTGTENYQGAHQIFDLSNYGGDSNFKVKSLLQILKNGDITSRATWANAAIGILKLNGDEKKPKVEKVYSPLITANMVSDEIERPSLVKLDGKYYLFAASRLNRGSNDDAWYAANTAVGDNVVMVGYVSDNLLGGYKPLNNSGVVLTASVPADWRTATYSYYAVPVKDYNDRILVTSYMTNRGEVAGKGNNATWGPSFLVQILPDGKTRVLAKMTEQGDWIWDDSSDSQAMVGDFESSRLPGEDFIVDWELIGYNLKEHSPFKETSPLPNNNPKTSESPKKLEDPKTPEATYTVDSFDAPSITKDTPVQSAAVLPATGSKNSSVSLVAGMMAIIGAIVTSFVYRGKHRN
;
A
#
# COMPACT_ATOMS: atom_id res chain seq x y z
N MET A 1 -16.53 19.71 -44.28
CA MET A 1 -15.75 20.89 -43.85
C MET A 1 -14.91 20.43 -42.65
N SER A 2 -13.82 19.66 -42.76
CA SER A 2 -12.53 19.74 -43.48
C SER A 2 -11.75 21.04 -43.26
N SER A 3 -10.74 20.95 -42.38
CA SER A 3 -9.50 21.75 -42.20
C SER A 3 -9.29 22.05 -40.72
N SER A 4 -8.15 21.89 -40.04
CA SER A 4 -6.80 21.43 -40.33
C SER A 4 -6.04 21.51 -39.00
N VAL A 5 -5.42 20.44 -38.49
CA VAL A 5 -4.13 20.55 -37.75
C VAL A 5 -3.42 19.20 -37.87
N ASN A 6 -2.40 19.16 -38.71
CA ASN A 6 -1.36 18.13 -38.75
C ASN A 6 -0.04 18.90 -38.61
N ALA A 7 0.78 18.58 -37.62
CA ALA A 7 2.25 18.58 -37.70
C ALA A 7 2.85 18.42 -36.28
N LEU A 8 3.47 17.27 -36.02
CA LEU A 8 4.85 17.12 -35.49
C LEU A 8 5.06 15.66 -35.04
N THR A 9 5.19 14.76 -36.01
CA THR A 9 5.70 13.40 -35.80
C THR A 9 6.52 12.99 -37.01
N SER A 10 7.84 13.06 -36.90
CA SER A 10 8.77 12.10 -37.51
C SER A 10 10.18 12.49 -37.09
N VAL A 11 10.93 11.54 -36.52
CA VAL A 11 12.25 11.08 -36.97
C VAL A 11 12.64 9.98 -35.98
N LEU A 12 12.76 8.73 -36.47
CA LEU A 12 13.73 7.68 -36.11
C LEU A 12 13.16 6.30 -36.43
N THR A 13 13.21 5.92 -37.71
CA THR A 13 13.17 4.50 -38.14
C THR A 13 14.16 4.33 -39.27
N ASN A 14 15.29 3.67 -38.99
CA ASN A 14 16.00 2.82 -39.94
C ASN A 14 17.23 2.20 -39.28
N SER A 15 17.21 0.89 -39.02
CA SER A 15 18.37 0.00 -39.18
C SER A 15 17.87 -1.44 -39.27
N GLN A 16 18.11 -2.09 -40.41
CA GLN A 16 17.97 -3.53 -40.65
C GLN A 16 19.24 -4.28 -40.17
N PRO A 17 19.19 -5.62 -40.02
CA PRO A 17 20.09 -6.38 -39.17
C PRO A 17 21.38 -6.81 -39.89
N VAL A 18 22.47 -6.99 -39.13
CA VAL A 18 23.71 -7.62 -39.63
C VAL A 18 24.06 -8.82 -38.75
N SER A 19 24.45 -9.88 -39.44
CA SER A 19 24.64 -11.26 -38.99
C SER A 19 25.85 -11.50 -38.08
N SER A 20 25.69 -12.56 -37.28
CA SER A 20 26.66 -13.40 -36.58
C SER A 20 28.06 -13.54 -37.18
N ALA A 21 29.07 -13.52 -36.32
CA ALA A 21 30.29 -14.31 -36.45
C ALA A 21 30.87 -14.67 -35.07
N THR A 22 31.08 -15.98 -34.89
CA THR A 22 31.66 -16.74 -33.78
C THR A 22 33.18 -16.54 -33.69
N VAL A 23 33.77 -16.45 -32.49
CA VAL A 23 35.07 -17.08 -32.14
C VAL A 23 35.13 -17.35 -30.62
N SER A 24 35.67 -18.52 -30.30
CA SER A 24 35.71 -19.24 -29.03
C SER A 24 36.93 -18.97 -28.13
N ASP A 25 36.87 -19.56 -26.93
CA ASP A 25 37.95 -20.12 -26.09
C ASP A 25 38.90 -19.13 -25.38
N THR A 26 39.37 -19.30 -24.13
CA THR A 26 39.42 -20.44 -23.21
C THR A 26 39.61 -19.94 -21.76
N VAL A 27 39.15 -20.76 -20.81
CA VAL A 27 39.40 -20.72 -19.35
C VAL A 27 40.81 -21.18 -18.99
N SER A 28 41.40 -20.62 -17.92
CA SER A 28 42.22 -21.31 -16.87
C SER A 28 42.83 -20.26 -15.93
N SER A 29 42.41 -20.19 -14.66
CA SER A 29 43.04 -20.83 -13.47
C SER A 29 44.42 -20.25 -13.13
N SER A 30 44.85 -19.98 -11.90
CA SER A 30 44.32 -20.09 -10.54
C SER A 30 45.46 -19.65 -9.61
N THR A 31 45.11 -19.07 -8.47
CA THR A 31 45.77 -19.21 -7.14
C THR A 31 47.25 -18.87 -6.94
N ALA A 32 47.49 -17.93 -6.01
CA ALA A 32 48.24 -18.09 -4.75
C ALA A 32 48.87 -16.73 -4.37
N ASP A 33 48.43 -16.11 -3.26
CA ASP A 33 49.09 -16.18 -1.93
C ASP A 33 50.51 -15.58 -1.94
N ASN A 34 50.96 -14.78 -0.99
CA ASN A 34 50.45 -14.24 0.25
C ASN A 34 51.49 -13.17 0.68
N GLN A 35 51.24 -12.50 1.80
CA GLN A 35 52.26 -12.02 2.75
C GLN A 35 52.86 -10.60 2.62
N THR A 36 52.32 -9.76 3.52
CA THR A 36 53.00 -8.99 4.57
C THR A 36 53.85 -7.76 4.23
N THR A 37 53.27 -6.59 4.55
CA THR A 37 53.77 -5.49 5.40
C THR A 37 55.03 -5.73 6.26
N PRO A 38 55.73 -4.71 6.81
CA PRO A 38 55.36 -3.28 6.89
C PRO A 38 56.53 -2.26 6.73
N SER A 39 56.16 -0.98 6.85
CA SER A 39 56.86 0.05 7.66
C SER A 39 57.57 1.21 6.95
N THR A 40 56.99 2.38 7.28
CA THR A 40 57.63 3.62 7.79
C THR A 40 58.38 4.56 6.85
N ASP A 41 57.79 5.76 6.77
CA ASP A 41 58.38 7.09 7.00
C ASP A 41 59.65 7.46 6.26
N THR A 42 59.56 8.48 5.39
CA THR A 42 60.04 9.83 5.78
C THR A 42 59.60 10.90 4.78
N GLU A 43 59.13 12.02 5.34
CA GLU A 43 58.81 13.30 4.70
C GLU A 43 60.06 14.03 4.11
N PRO A 44 59.84 15.09 3.30
CA PRO A 44 60.71 15.47 2.21
C PRO A 44 61.70 16.58 2.57
N LYS A 45 62.76 16.71 1.76
CA LYS A 45 63.65 17.88 1.78
C LYS A 45 63.67 18.57 0.42
N ALA A 46 63.25 19.82 0.46
CA ALA A 46 63.22 20.77 -0.64
C ALA A 46 64.62 21.06 -1.21
N THR A 47 64.66 21.33 -2.51
CA THR A 47 65.64 22.24 -3.12
C THR A 47 64.97 23.11 -4.16
N SER A 48 65.00 24.40 -3.85
CA SER A 48 64.73 25.54 -4.72
C SER A 48 65.71 25.60 -5.89
N ASN A 49 65.23 26.06 -7.05
CA ASN A 49 65.98 27.00 -7.86
C ASN A 49 65.03 27.87 -8.69
N ASN A 50 65.10 29.18 -8.43
CA ASN A 50 64.46 30.26 -9.16
C ASN A 50 65.15 30.51 -10.49
N GLN A 51 64.37 30.78 -11.55
CA GLN A 51 64.69 31.90 -12.45
C GLN A 51 63.43 32.39 -13.18
N ASN A 52 63.19 33.69 -13.04
CA ASN A 52 62.09 34.48 -13.60
C ASN A 52 62.10 34.56 -15.13
N ASN A 53 60.92 34.56 -15.74
CA ASN A 53 60.55 35.56 -16.75
C ASN A 53 59.05 35.53 -17.09
N GLY A 54 58.43 36.71 -17.15
CA GLY A 54 57.39 37.02 -18.14
C GLY A 54 55.92 36.78 -17.76
N ASP A 55 55.33 37.78 -17.11
CA ASP A 55 53.99 38.35 -17.37
C ASP A 55 52.94 37.48 -18.10
N ALA A 56 51.96 37.00 -17.34
CA ALA A 56 50.59 36.81 -17.79
C ALA A 56 49.67 36.81 -16.55
N SER A 57 49.00 37.95 -16.34
CA SER A 57 47.89 38.10 -15.40
C SER A 57 46.84 37.02 -15.65
N ALA A 58 46.87 35.97 -14.84
CA ALA A 58 45.80 34.98 -14.76
C ALA A 58 44.61 35.64 -14.08
N THR A 59 43.65 36.06 -14.89
CA THR A 59 42.36 36.56 -14.46
C THR A 59 41.67 35.47 -13.65
N SER A 60 41.47 35.72 -12.36
CA SER A 60 40.51 34.97 -11.55
C SER A 60 39.15 35.00 -12.25
N PRO A 61 38.35 33.91 -12.24
CA PRO A 61 37.01 33.95 -12.82
C PRO A 61 36.19 35.05 -12.13
N LYS A 62 35.79 36.05 -12.91
CA LYS A 62 34.89 37.11 -12.45
C LYS A 62 33.58 36.44 -11.99
N PRO A 63 33.00 36.81 -10.84
CA PRO A 63 31.66 36.35 -10.48
C PRO A 63 30.72 36.70 -11.63
N ALA A 64 29.88 35.76 -12.07
CA ALA A 64 28.89 36.03 -13.11
C ALA A 64 28.03 37.22 -12.65
N THR A 65 28.13 38.33 -13.40
CA THR A 65 27.32 39.52 -13.11
C THR A 65 25.88 39.15 -13.44
N ILE A 66 25.01 39.11 -12.44
CA ILE A 66 23.57 38.88 -12.65
C ILE A 66 23.09 39.94 -13.66
N SER A 67 22.52 39.50 -14.78
CA SER A 67 21.97 40.43 -15.76
C SER A 67 20.65 40.98 -15.23
N ILE A 68 20.70 42.17 -14.62
CA ILE A 68 19.52 42.92 -14.17
C ILE A 68 18.47 43.05 -15.31
N GLU A 69 18.94 43.16 -16.55
CA GLU A 69 18.09 43.18 -17.75
C GLU A 69 17.34 41.85 -17.96
N LYS A 70 18.00 40.70 -17.74
CA LYS A 70 17.36 39.39 -17.85
C LYS A 70 16.32 39.18 -16.74
N VAL A 71 16.60 39.63 -15.52
CA VAL A 71 15.63 39.61 -14.41
C VAL A 71 14.41 40.44 -14.77
N ALA A 72 14.60 41.69 -15.19
CA ALA A 72 13.49 42.57 -15.58
C ALA A 72 12.69 42.02 -16.76
N SER A 73 13.35 41.42 -17.75
CA SER A 73 12.73 40.76 -18.89
C SER A 73 11.87 39.56 -18.48
N ASN A 74 12.42 38.65 -17.67
CA ASN A 74 11.69 37.46 -17.20
C ASN A 74 10.49 37.86 -16.32
N ILE A 75 10.66 38.85 -15.43
CA ILE A 75 9.53 39.43 -14.70
C ILE A 75 8.50 39.96 -15.70
N GLY A 76 8.89 40.76 -16.68
CA GLY A 76 7.98 41.32 -17.70
C GLY A 76 7.14 40.29 -18.46
N LYS A 77 7.61 39.04 -18.59
CA LYS A 77 6.88 37.93 -19.24
C LYS A 77 5.88 37.21 -18.33
N LEU A 78 5.97 37.37 -17.01
CA LEU A 78 4.99 36.80 -16.07
C LEU A 78 3.68 37.60 -16.11
N ASN A 79 2.54 36.93 -16.00
CA ASN A 79 1.25 37.57 -15.74
C ASN A 79 1.14 38.00 -14.27
N ASP A 80 0.11 38.74 -13.91
CA ASP A 80 0.02 39.35 -12.58
C ASP A 80 -0.04 38.32 -11.44
N SER A 81 -0.77 37.21 -11.65
CA SER A 81 -0.86 36.11 -10.68
C SER A 81 0.49 35.41 -10.47
N ALA A 82 1.18 35.08 -11.57
CA ALA A 82 2.49 34.44 -11.54
C ALA A 82 3.56 35.37 -10.94
N ARG A 83 3.50 36.67 -11.27
CA ARG A 83 4.39 37.69 -10.70
C ARG A 83 4.19 37.82 -9.19
N ALA A 84 2.94 37.85 -8.72
CA ALA A 84 2.64 37.88 -7.29
C ALA A 84 3.13 36.62 -6.58
N LEU A 85 2.93 35.45 -7.18
CA LEU A 85 3.39 34.18 -6.61
C LEU A 85 4.92 34.11 -6.51
N VAL A 86 5.64 34.50 -7.57
CA VAL A 86 7.11 34.56 -7.57
C VAL A 86 7.64 35.57 -6.54
N GLN A 87 6.97 36.70 -6.39
CA GLN A 87 7.33 37.71 -5.38
C GLN A 87 7.11 37.19 -3.95
N ASP A 88 5.97 36.55 -3.68
CA ASP A 88 5.66 35.96 -2.37
C ASP A 88 6.57 34.75 -2.06
N ALA A 89 6.94 34.00 -3.09
CA ALA A 89 7.96 32.94 -3.01
C ALA A 89 9.36 33.48 -2.67
N LYS A 90 9.61 34.79 -2.79
CA LYS A 90 10.91 35.43 -2.51
C LYS A 90 12.06 34.77 -3.27
N LEU A 91 11.86 34.47 -4.56
CA LEU A 91 12.95 34.00 -5.41
C LEU A 91 14.07 35.04 -5.47
N THR A 92 15.31 34.57 -5.46
CA THR A 92 16.49 35.39 -5.69
C THR A 92 16.53 35.94 -7.12
N GLU A 93 17.24 37.04 -7.33
CA GLU A 93 17.44 37.59 -8.68
C GLU A 93 18.05 36.55 -9.64
N GLN A 94 18.94 35.70 -9.13
CA GLN A 94 19.52 34.62 -9.92
C GLN A 94 18.49 33.55 -10.29
N GLU A 95 17.66 33.08 -9.34
CA GLU A 95 16.58 32.13 -9.62
C GLU A 95 15.59 32.69 -10.67
N ILE A 96 15.28 33.99 -10.62
CA ILE A 96 14.42 34.65 -11.62
C ILE A 96 15.12 34.74 -12.98
N ALA A 97 16.41 35.09 -13.01
CA ALA A 97 17.20 35.14 -14.23
C ALA A 97 17.34 33.76 -14.90
N ASP A 98 17.32 32.68 -14.12
CA ASP A 98 17.49 31.31 -14.60
C ASP A 98 16.20 30.67 -15.11
N LEU A 99 15.04 31.30 -14.91
CA LEU A 99 13.77 30.85 -15.47
C LEU A 99 13.86 30.71 -16.99
N THR A 100 13.49 29.54 -17.49
CA THR A 100 13.34 29.25 -18.93
C THR A 100 11.98 29.77 -19.43
N GLU A 101 11.80 29.85 -20.75
CA GLU A 101 10.51 30.24 -21.33
C GLU A 101 9.41 29.24 -20.96
N GLU A 102 9.71 27.93 -20.98
CA GLU A 102 8.79 26.88 -20.55
C GLU A 102 8.37 27.04 -19.07
N GLN A 103 9.31 27.39 -18.18
CA GLN A 103 9.01 27.62 -16.76
C GLN A 103 8.17 28.88 -16.55
N ILE A 104 8.41 29.95 -17.32
CA ILE A 104 7.61 31.17 -17.30
C ILE A 104 6.18 30.87 -17.78
N ASP A 105 6.03 30.10 -18.87
CA ASP A 105 4.74 29.68 -19.40
C ASP A 105 3.99 28.79 -18.40
N ALA A 106 4.69 27.86 -17.74
CA ALA A 106 4.11 27.03 -16.69
C ALA A 106 3.62 27.87 -15.50
N LEU A 107 4.43 28.82 -15.01
CA LEU A 107 4.04 29.74 -13.95
C LEU A 107 2.81 30.57 -14.35
N ASN A 108 2.75 31.02 -15.61
CA ASN A 108 1.61 31.75 -16.15
C ASN A 108 0.33 30.90 -16.26
N ASN A 109 0.48 29.58 -16.37
CA ASN A 109 -0.64 28.63 -16.49
C ASN A 109 -1.15 28.10 -15.15
N LEU A 110 -0.45 28.35 -14.04
CA LEU A 110 -0.89 27.98 -12.70
C LEU A 110 -2.25 28.62 -12.38
N LYS A 111 -3.18 27.78 -11.92
CA LYS A 111 -4.53 28.18 -11.53
C LYS A 111 -4.89 27.48 -10.22
N THR A 112 -5.75 28.10 -9.43
CA THR A 112 -6.39 27.38 -8.33
C THR A 112 -7.72 26.83 -8.85
N SER A 113 -7.84 25.51 -8.87
CA SER A 113 -9.12 24.87 -9.18
C SER A 113 -10.24 25.40 -8.27
N GLN A 114 -11.38 25.73 -8.88
CA GLN A 114 -12.62 26.04 -8.14
C GLN A 114 -13.37 24.77 -7.74
N ASN A 115 -12.87 23.60 -8.14
CA ASN A 115 -13.50 22.33 -7.87
C ASN A 115 -13.27 21.94 -6.41
N THR A 116 -14.17 22.40 -5.55
CA THR A 116 -14.17 22.14 -4.11
C THR A 116 -14.84 20.80 -3.75
N SER A 117 -15.35 20.05 -4.74
CA SER A 117 -16.17 18.85 -4.51
C SER A 117 -15.39 17.54 -4.44
N SER A 118 -14.08 17.51 -4.72
CA SER A 118 -13.32 16.26 -4.88
C SER A 118 -12.65 15.72 -3.60
N GLY A 119 -13.27 15.87 -2.43
CA GLY A 119 -12.71 15.39 -1.16
C GLY A 119 -11.48 16.14 -0.65
N THR A 120 -10.90 15.66 0.44
CA THR A 120 -9.67 16.20 1.03
C THR A 120 -8.46 15.75 0.22
N LYS A 121 -7.60 16.68 -0.17
CA LYS A 121 -6.39 16.37 -0.95
C LYS A 121 -5.23 15.98 -0.04
N MET A 122 -4.56 14.87 -0.33
CA MET A 122 -3.15 14.67 0.02
C MET A 122 -2.34 15.55 -0.93
N THR A 123 -1.79 16.65 -0.41
CA THR A 123 -1.04 17.59 -1.25
C THR A 123 0.41 17.13 -1.44
N TYR A 124 1.10 17.73 -2.42
CA TYR A 124 2.53 17.49 -2.66
C TYR A 124 3.38 17.86 -1.43
N LYS A 125 2.96 18.88 -0.66
CA LYS A 125 3.57 19.25 0.62
C LYS A 125 3.35 18.18 1.69
N ASP A 126 2.14 17.65 1.79
CA ASP A 126 1.82 16.58 2.74
C ASP A 126 2.70 15.35 2.47
N PHE A 127 2.79 14.94 1.21
CA PHE A 127 3.67 13.85 0.78
C PHE A 127 5.14 14.10 1.15
N ALA A 128 5.65 15.30 0.88
CA ALA A 128 7.02 15.68 1.25
C ALA A 128 7.24 15.65 2.77
N ASP A 129 6.25 16.04 3.57
CA ASP A 129 6.32 16.01 5.04
C ASP A 129 6.21 14.60 5.62
N ILE A 130 5.41 13.73 4.99
CA ILE A 130 5.34 12.30 5.31
C ILE A 130 6.71 11.65 5.04
N ALA A 131 7.27 11.85 3.84
CA ALA A 131 8.58 11.33 3.47
C ALA A 131 9.67 11.88 4.41
N LYS A 132 9.63 13.17 4.74
CA LYS A 132 10.54 13.78 5.69
C LYS A 132 10.44 13.14 7.08
N SER A 133 9.23 12.86 7.57
CA SER A 133 9.04 12.21 8.88
C SER A 133 9.67 10.81 8.92
N LEU A 134 9.58 10.07 7.81
CA LEU A 134 10.24 8.77 7.65
C LEU A 134 11.77 8.93 7.63
N VAL A 135 12.30 9.85 6.82
CA VAL A 135 13.75 10.14 6.75
C VAL A 135 14.31 10.57 8.10
N ASP A 136 13.56 11.38 8.85
CA ASP A 136 13.94 11.83 10.18
C ASP A 136 13.93 10.68 11.21
N GLN A 137 13.17 9.61 10.93
CA GLN A 137 12.89 8.47 11.81
C GLN A 137 12.26 8.92 13.14
N ASP A 138 11.21 9.74 13.04
CA ASP A 138 10.54 10.32 14.19
C ASP A 138 9.93 9.22 15.08
N PRO A 139 10.34 9.10 16.37
CA PRO A 139 9.88 8.04 17.26
C PRO A 139 8.37 8.07 17.53
N ARG A 140 7.68 9.17 17.22
CA ARG A 140 6.22 9.24 17.33
C ARG A 140 5.51 8.40 16.28
N TYR A 141 6.13 8.21 15.11
CA TYR A 141 5.50 7.58 13.94
C TYR A 141 6.26 6.33 13.46
N ALA A 142 7.53 6.17 13.81
CA ALA A 142 8.30 4.99 13.43
C ALA A 142 7.64 3.71 13.98
N VAL A 143 7.42 2.73 13.10
CA VAL A 143 6.94 1.40 13.49
C VAL A 143 7.93 0.80 14.50
N PRO A 144 7.48 0.23 15.63
CA PRO A 144 8.38 -0.32 16.63
C PRO A 144 9.34 -1.37 16.06
N TYR A 145 10.54 -1.46 16.63
CA TYR A 145 11.41 -2.60 16.36
C TYR A 145 10.80 -3.90 16.91
N PHE A 146 10.83 -4.93 16.07
CA PHE A 146 10.41 -6.28 16.41
C PHE A 146 11.61 -7.20 16.55
N LYS A 147 11.58 -8.17 17.46
CA LYS A 147 12.65 -9.15 17.64
C LYS A 147 12.64 -10.16 16.49
N ALA A 148 13.56 -10.02 15.54
CA ALA A 148 13.61 -10.82 14.32
C ALA A 148 13.70 -12.33 14.60
N ALA A 149 14.54 -12.72 15.56
CA ALA A 149 14.72 -14.13 15.96
C ALA A 149 13.47 -14.77 16.57
N ALA A 150 12.47 -13.98 16.98
CA ALA A 150 11.19 -14.47 17.50
C ALA A 150 10.11 -14.60 16.43
N VAL A 151 10.33 -14.09 15.21
CA VAL A 151 9.33 -14.10 14.14
C VAL A 151 9.14 -15.50 13.57
N GLN A 152 7.91 -16.01 13.67
CA GLN A 152 7.52 -17.33 13.20
C GLN A 152 6.65 -17.24 11.96
N ASN A 153 6.82 -18.20 11.05
CA ASN A 153 5.81 -18.47 10.04
C ASN A 153 4.53 -18.96 10.73
N MET A 154 3.38 -18.61 10.16
CA MET A 154 2.09 -19.08 10.65
C MET A 154 1.91 -20.57 10.34
N GLN A 155 1.76 -21.43 11.36
CA GLN A 155 1.56 -22.87 11.13
C GLN A 155 0.31 -23.18 10.31
N ALA A 156 -0.76 -22.38 10.46
CA ALA A 156 -1.97 -22.46 9.65
C ALA A 156 -1.73 -22.19 8.14
N ALA A 157 -0.58 -21.63 7.78
CA ALA A 157 -0.21 -21.37 6.38
C ALA A 157 0.41 -22.57 5.67
N ARG A 158 0.75 -23.64 6.39
CA ARG A 158 1.02 -24.94 5.78
C ARG A 158 -0.31 -25.64 5.49
N THR A 159 -0.89 -25.34 4.34
CA THR A 159 -2.26 -25.75 3.97
C THR A 159 -2.34 -26.11 2.49
N ARG A 160 -3.51 -26.58 2.05
CA ARG A 160 -3.77 -26.81 0.62
C ARG A 160 -3.82 -25.47 -0.12
N SER A 161 -2.97 -25.29 -1.13
CA SER A 161 -3.05 -24.15 -2.06
C SER A 161 -4.35 -24.21 -2.87
N ALA A 162 -5.01 -23.07 -3.02
CA ALA A 162 -6.27 -22.91 -3.75
C ALA A 162 -6.11 -23.25 -5.24
N GLN A 163 -4.95 -22.98 -5.84
CA GLN A 163 -4.69 -23.34 -7.23
C GLN A 163 -4.33 -24.81 -7.41
N THR A 164 -3.38 -25.31 -6.63
CA THR A 164 -2.79 -26.65 -6.87
C THR A 164 -3.45 -27.78 -6.10
N ASN A 165 -4.30 -27.44 -5.13
CA ASN A 165 -4.95 -28.36 -4.19
C ASN A 165 -3.96 -29.25 -3.39
N SER A 166 -2.68 -28.89 -3.38
CA SER A 166 -1.61 -29.62 -2.71
C SER A 166 -1.18 -28.89 -1.45
N VAL A 167 -0.83 -29.62 -0.40
CA VAL A 167 -0.34 -29.02 0.85
C VAL A 167 1.06 -28.46 0.65
N THR A 168 1.22 -27.17 0.92
CA THR A 168 2.48 -26.44 0.80
C THR A 168 2.51 -25.30 1.82
N ASP A 169 3.67 -24.70 2.02
CA ASP A 169 3.80 -23.48 2.80
C ASP A 169 3.37 -22.29 1.94
N LEU A 170 2.46 -21.47 2.47
CA LEU A 170 1.97 -20.25 1.83
C LEU A 170 2.54 -19.00 2.53
N ASP A 171 2.69 -17.92 1.77
CA ASP A 171 2.73 -16.56 2.31
C ASP A 171 1.33 -16.19 2.82
N VAL A 172 1.26 -15.40 3.90
CA VAL A 172 0.05 -14.77 4.43
C VAL A 172 0.30 -13.28 4.53
N TRP A 173 -0.50 -12.46 3.84
CA TRP A 173 -0.31 -11.01 3.84
C TRP A 173 -1.57 -10.28 4.30
N ASP A 174 -2.18 -9.50 3.41
CA ASP A 174 -3.37 -8.72 3.65
C ASP A 174 -4.46 -9.54 4.31
N SER A 175 -4.85 -9.11 5.51
CA SER A 175 -5.79 -9.83 6.35
C SER A 175 -6.71 -8.87 7.09
N TRP A 176 -7.90 -9.33 7.42
CA TRP A 176 -8.88 -8.58 8.20
C TRP A 176 -9.74 -9.54 9.03
N ALA A 177 -10.02 -9.13 10.27
CA ALA A 177 -10.94 -9.85 11.13
C ALA A 177 -12.40 -9.71 10.64
N VAL A 178 -13.24 -10.67 11.01
CA VAL A 178 -14.69 -10.48 10.97
C VAL A 178 -15.06 -9.55 12.12
N GLN A 179 -15.61 -8.38 11.78
CA GLN A 179 -15.82 -7.29 12.72
C GLN A 179 -17.29 -6.93 12.85
N ASN A 180 -17.60 -6.21 13.93
CA ASN A 180 -18.88 -5.56 14.08
C ASN A 180 -18.99 -4.44 13.03
N PRO A 181 -20.10 -4.34 12.27
CA PRO A 181 -20.23 -3.34 11.20
C PRO A 181 -20.26 -1.90 11.72
N ARG A 182 -20.60 -1.70 13.01
CA ARG A 182 -20.70 -0.39 13.65
C ARG A 182 -19.47 -0.07 14.49
N THR A 183 -19.16 -0.91 15.47
CA THR A 183 -18.08 -0.63 16.44
C THR A 183 -16.70 -0.98 15.91
N LYS A 184 -16.61 -1.77 14.82
CA LYS A 184 -15.36 -2.31 14.25
C LYS A 184 -14.54 -3.21 15.18
N LEU A 185 -15.08 -3.56 16.35
CA LEU A 185 -14.47 -4.57 17.22
C LEU A 185 -14.55 -5.94 16.54
N VAL A 186 -13.58 -6.81 16.81
CA VAL A 186 -13.60 -8.22 16.35
C VAL A 186 -14.80 -8.94 16.96
N GLU A 187 -15.54 -9.69 16.14
CA GLU A 187 -16.74 -10.41 16.56
C GLU A 187 -16.41 -11.75 17.23
N ASN A 188 -17.18 -12.08 18.26
CA ASN A 188 -17.16 -13.40 18.87
C ASN A 188 -18.20 -14.29 18.19
N TRP A 189 -17.75 -15.05 17.21
CA TRP A 189 -18.58 -16.01 16.48
C TRP A 189 -18.50 -17.38 17.15
N ASN A 190 -19.51 -17.72 17.96
CA ASN A 190 -19.63 -19.01 18.65
C ASN A 190 -18.38 -19.44 19.47
N GLY A 191 -17.70 -18.49 20.12
CA GLY A 191 -16.48 -18.73 20.90
C GLY A 191 -15.18 -18.63 20.09
N TYR A 192 -15.27 -18.24 18.82
CA TYR A 192 -14.14 -18.05 17.92
C TYR A 192 -14.00 -16.60 17.48
N GLN A 193 -12.76 -16.20 17.22
CA GLN A 193 -12.43 -15.05 16.38
C GLN A 193 -12.11 -15.57 14.98
N LEU A 194 -12.61 -14.86 13.96
CA LEU A 194 -12.46 -15.22 12.56
C LEU A 194 -11.69 -14.13 11.83
N ALA A 195 -10.84 -14.52 10.88
CA ALA A 195 -10.14 -13.61 10.00
C ALA A 195 -10.12 -14.16 8.58
N VAL A 196 -10.15 -13.27 7.60
CA VAL A 196 -9.91 -13.59 6.20
C VAL A 196 -8.52 -13.07 5.84
N ALA A 197 -7.75 -13.86 5.11
CA ALA A 197 -6.44 -13.46 4.62
C ALA A 197 -6.26 -13.81 3.15
N MET A 198 -5.53 -12.97 2.45
CA MET A 198 -4.87 -13.34 1.22
C MET A 198 -3.70 -14.27 1.52
N MET A 199 -3.68 -15.44 0.87
CA MET A 199 -2.60 -16.40 0.98
C MET A 199 -2.27 -16.99 -0.40
N GLY A 200 -1.02 -17.42 -0.57
CA GLY A 200 -0.56 -18.03 -1.82
C GLY A 200 0.87 -18.52 -1.76
N VAL A 201 1.27 -19.33 -2.74
CA VAL A 201 2.62 -19.87 -2.82
C VAL A 201 3.64 -18.74 -3.03
N PRO A 202 4.72 -18.66 -2.22
CA PRO A 202 5.74 -17.62 -2.38
C PRO A 202 6.30 -17.55 -3.81
N GLY A 203 6.42 -16.33 -4.35
CA GLY A 203 6.97 -16.08 -5.68
C GLY A 203 6.08 -16.54 -6.84
N LYS A 204 4.81 -16.89 -6.58
CA LYS A 204 3.82 -17.25 -7.61
C LYS A 204 2.72 -16.21 -7.69
N ASN A 205 2.07 -16.17 -8.85
CA ASN A 205 0.84 -15.40 -9.05
C ASN A 205 -0.35 -16.17 -8.43
N ASP A 206 -0.33 -16.32 -7.11
CA ASP A 206 -1.28 -17.08 -6.31
C ASP A 206 -1.86 -16.13 -5.27
N SER A 207 -3.07 -15.62 -5.50
CA SER A 207 -3.70 -14.60 -4.66
C SER A 207 -5.17 -14.95 -4.44
N HIS A 208 -5.42 -15.75 -3.41
CA HIS A 208 -6.75 -16.23 -3.05
C HIS A 208 -7.05 -16.02 -1.58
N LEU A 209 -8.34 -15.96 -1.25
CA LEU A 209 -8.81 -15.74 0.12
C LEU A 209 -9.03 -17.04 0.88
N TYR A 210 -8.56 -17.06 2.12
CA TYR A 210 -8.73 -18.16 3.06
C TYR A 210 -9.38 -17.66 4.33
N LEU A 211 -10.15 -18.53 4.97
CA LEU A 211 -10.71 -18.29 6.29
C LEU A 211 -9.78 -18.90 7.35
N LEU A 212 -9.34 -18.06 8.30
CA LEU A 212 -8.58 -18.46 9.47
C LEU A 212 -9.42 -18.24 10.73
N TYR A 213 -9.16 -19.05 11.75
CA TYR A 213 -9.90 -18.97 13.01
C TYR A 213 -9.03 -19.33 14.21
N ASN A 214 -9.34 -18.72 15.35
CA ASN A 214 -8.80 -19.07 16.66
C ASN A 214 -9.90 -18.96 17.72
N LYS A 215 -9.67 -19.46 18.94
CA LYS A 215 -10.57 -19.17 20.06
C LYS A 215 -10.57 -17.67 20.33
N PHE A 216 -11.73 -17.11 20.66
CA PHE A 216 -11.87 -15.68 20.90
C PHE A 216 -11.05 -15.25 22.12
N GLY A 217 -10.14 -14.29 21.94
CA GLY A 217 -9.18 -13.83 22.97
C GLY A 217 -7.96 -14.74 23.18
N ASP A 218 -7.71 -15.70 22.29
CA ASP A 218 -6.45 -16.45 22.26
C ASP A 218 -5.41 -15.70 21.41
N ASN A 219 -4.31 -15.31 22.04
CA ASN A 219 -3.28 -14.43 21.48
C ASN A 219 -2.14 -15.20 20.80
N ASN A 220 -2.15 -16.53 20.80
CA ASN A 220 -1.05 -17.34 20.29
C ASN A 220 -1.20 -17.60 18.77
N LEU A 221 -0.23 -17.12 17.98
CA LEU A 221 -0.18 -17.33 16.52
C LEU A 221 -0.36 -18.81 16.12
N GLN A 222 0.24 -19.73 16.88
CA GLN A 222 0.26 -21.16 16.55
C GLN A 222 -1.08 -21.86 16.81
N ASN A 223 -1.99 -21.23 17.56
CA ASN A 223 -3.33 -21.76 17.80
C ASN A 223 -4.31 -21.41 16.67
N TRP A 224 -3.96 -20.46 15.80
CA TRP A 224 -4.74 -20.21 14.60
C TRP A 224 -4.77 -21.44 13.70
N LYS A 225 -5.95 -21.70 13.12
CA LYS A 225 -6.19 -22.79 12.19
C LYS A 225 -6.76 -22.24 10.88
N ASN A 226 -6.63 -23.03 9.82
CA ASN A 226 -7.08 -22.67 8.47
C ASN A 226 -8.32 -23.51 8.11
N ALA A 227 -9.44 -22.85 7.81
CA ALA A 227 -10.69 -23.50 7.37
C ALA A 227 -10.71 -23.79 5.86
N GLY A 228 -9.69 -23.35 5.12
CA GLY A 228 -9.51 -23.56 3.69
C GLY A 228 -9.76 -22.31 2.85
N SER A 229 -9.60 -22.48 1.54
CA SER A 229 -9.91 -21.42 0.56
C SER A 229 -11.41 -21.19 0.49
N ILE A 230 -11.82 -19.92 0.53
CA ILE A 230 -13.22 -19.50 0.52
C ILE A 230 -13.92 -19.87 -0.80
N PHE A 231 -13.17 -19.86 -1.90
CA PHE A 231 -13.68 -20.11 -3.26
C PHE A 231 -13.42 -21.54 -3.75
N GLY A 232 -12.94 -22.43 -2.86
CA GLY A 232 -12.64 -23.82 -3.20
C GLY A 232 -11.22 -24.01 -3.74
N TYR A 233 -11.01 -25.11 -4.46
CA TYR A 233 -9.69 -25.55 -4.92
C TYR A 233 -9.69 -25.85 -6.43
N GLY A 234 -8.51 -25.80 -7.05
CA GLY A 234 -8.35 -25.87 -8.51
C GLY A 234 -8.63 -24.54 -9.20
N LEU A 235 -8.39 -23.41 -8.51
CA LEU A 235 -8.63 -22.07 -9.05
C LEU A 235 -7.59 -21.70 -10.12
N ASP A 236 -8.04 -20.91 -11.10
CA ASP A 236 -7.22 -20.38 -12.17
C ASP A 236 -6.35 -19.22 -11.64
N GLU A 237 -5.07 -19.14 -12.07
CA GLU A 237 -4.19 -18.00 -11.75
C GLU A 237 -4.72 -16.67 -12.29
N LEU A 238 -5.61 -16.76 -13.30
CA LEU A 238 -6.22 -15.61 -13.95
C LEU A 238 -7.37 -14.99 -13.14
N ASP A 239 -7.95 -15.74 -12.19
CA ASP A 239 -9.07 -15.31 -11.33
C ASP A 239 -8.60 -15.17 -9.88
N GLN A 240 -8.33 -13.94 -9.46
CA GLN A 240 -7.79 -13.67 -8.14
C GLN A 240 -8.84 -13.05 -7.21
N GLN A 241 -8.59 -13.16 -5.91
CA GLN A 241 -9.39 -12.53 -4.88
C GLN A 241 -8.47 -11.75 -3.94
N TRP A 242 -8.61 -10.43 -3.95
CA TRP A 242 -7.82 -9.53 -3.10
C TRP A 242 -8.65 -8.95 -1.97
N SER A 243 -8.04 -8.02 -1.25
CA SER A 243 -8.47 -7.53 0.06
C SER A 243 -9.87 -6.92 0.09
N GLY A 244 -10.38 -6.79 1.32
CA GLY A 244 -11.66 -6.14 1.61
C GLY A 244 -11.95 -6.16 3.12
N SER A 245 -13.18 -6.51 3.49
CA SER A 245 -13.64 -6.52 4.88
C SER A 245 -14.74 -7.56 5.09
N ALA A 246 -14.98 -7.97 6.34
CA ALA A 246 -15.98 -8.97 6.66
C ALA A 246 -16.75 -8.62 7.94
N ILE A 247 -18.06 -8.93 7.95
CA ILE A 247 -18.97 -8.71 9.08
C ILE A 247 -19.85 -9.94 9.30
N LEU A 248 -20.50 -10.03 10.46
CA LEU A 248 -21.57 -10.99 10.68
C LEU A 248 -22.91 -10.43 10.19
N ASN A 249 -23.68 -11.27 9.50
CA ASN A 249 -25.09 -11.04 9.27
C ASN A 249 -25.91 -11.42 10.51
N SER A 250 -27.15 -10.97 10.54
CA SER A 250 -28.12 -11.24 11.62
C SER A 250 -28.40 -12.72 11.87
N ASP A 251 -28.22 -13.58 10.86
CA ASP A 251 -28.38 -15.03 10.97
C ASP A 251 -27.08 -15.77 11.36
N GLY A 252 -26.00 -15.04 11.62
CA GLY A 252 -24.70 -15.59 11.99
C GLY A 252 -23.83 -16.04 10.81
N SER A 253 -24.27 -15.90 9.57
CA SER A 253 -23.39 -16.06 8.39
C SER A 253 -22.39 -14.89 8.28
N VAL A 254 -21.27 -15.10 7.61
CA VAL A 254 -20.28 -14.04 7.38
C VAL A 254 -20.58 -13.38 6.04
N GLN A 255 -20.79 -12.07 6.03
CA GLN A 255 -20.78 -11.28 4.79
C GLN A 255 -19.36 -10.81 4.51
N LEU A 256 -18.82 -11.25 3.39
CA LEU A 256 -17.50 -10.83 2.91
C LEU A 256 -17.66 -9.81 1.79
N PHE A 257 -16.96 -8.70 1.89
CA PHE A 257 -16.68 -7.77 0.80
C PHE A 257 -15.22 -7.97 0.41
N TYR A 258 -14.95 -8.11 -0.89
CA TYR A 258 -13.62 -8.45 -1.37
C TYR A 258 -13.41 -7.87 -2.77
N THR A 259 -12.18 -7.95 -3.26
CA THR A 259 -11.85 -7.52 -4.61
C THR A 259 -11.77 -8.73 -5.53
N LYS A 260 -12.64 -8.80 -6.55
CA LYS A 260 -12.56 -9.82 -7.61
C LYS A 260 -11.69 -9.27 -8.72
N VAL A 261 -10.64 -10.01 -9.10
CA VAL A 261 -9.69 -9.56 -10.12
C VAL A 261 -9.62 -10.55 -11.26
N ASP A 262 -9.86 -10.07 -12.47
CA ASP A 262 -9.69 -10.83 -13.71
C ASP A 262 -8.44 -10.34 -14.44
N THR A 263 -7.54 -11.26 -14.80
CA THR A 263 -6.29 -10.94 -15.51
C THR A 263 -6.21 -11.50 -16.93
N ARG A 264 -7.34 -11.97 -17.49
CA ARG A 264 -7.40 -12.54 -18.85
C ARG A 264 -7.04 -11.54 -19.95
N ASP A 265 -7.30 -10.25 -19.74
CA ASP A 265 -6.89 -9.19 -20.67
C ASP A 265 -5.38 -8.91 -20.53
N HIS A 266 -4.55 -9.79 -21.09
CA HIS A 266 -3.09 -9.64 -21.16
C HIS A 266 -2.40 -9.41 -19.80
N GLY A 267 -2.90 -10.02 -18.73
CA GLY A 267 -2.33 -9.90 -17.38
C GLY A 267 -2.67 -8.60 -16.65
N LYS A 268 -3.56 -7.76 -17.21
CA LYS A 268 -4.00 -6.52 -16.55
C LYS A 268 -4.93 -6.86 -15.39
N ASN A 269 -4.73 -6.25 -14.24
CA ASN A 269 -5.53 -6.51 -13.04
C ASN A 269 -6.89 -5.77 -13.11
N HIS A 270 -7.89 -6.35 -13.77
CA HIS A 270 -9.25 -5.81 -13.81
C HIS A 270 -9.95 -6.04 -12.47
N GLN A 271 -9.82 -5.07 -11.57
CA GLN A 271 -10.34 -5.09 -10.21
C GLN A 271 -11.81 -4.67 -10.14
N LYS A 272 -12.58 -5.35 -9.30
CA LYS A 272 -14.00 -5.08 -9.04
C LYS A 272 -14.31 -5.30 -7.58
N ILE A 273 -15.10 -4.41 -6.99
CA ILE A 273 -15.63 -4.64 -5.63
C ILE A 273 -16.75 -5.68 -5.73
N ALA A 274 -16.62 -6.75 -4.97
CA ALA A 274 -17.54 -7.87 -4.94
C ALA A 274 -17.96 -8.23 -3.50
N SER A 275 -18.98 -9.05 -3.37
CA SER A 275 -19.40 -9.61 -2.10
C SER A 275 -19.93 -11.03 -2.23
N ILE A 276 -19.78 -11.80 -1.16
CA ILE A 276 -20.21 -13.19 -1.04
C ILE A 276 -20.60 -13.47 0.41
N THR A 277 -21.57 -14.35 0.63
CA THR A 277 -21.96 -14.82 1.96
C THR A 277 -21.35 -16.19 2.24
N LEU A 278 -20.74 -16.36 3.40
CA LEU A 278 -20.17 -17.63 3.86
C LEU A 278 -21.06 -18.22 4.96
N ASN A 279 -21.55 -19.43 4.72
CA ASN A 279 -22.25 -20.22 5.72
C ASN A 279 -21.24 -21.17 6.36
N LEU A 280 -21.00 -21.00 7.66
CA LEU A 280 -19.97 -21.73 8.40
C LEU A 280 -20.60 -22.81 9.28
N GLY A 281 -19.83 -23.87 9.55
CA GLY A 281 -20.13 -24.86 10.56
C GLY A 281 -19.02 -24.87 11.61
N HIS A 282 -19.36 -25.24 12.83
CA HIS A 282 -18.39 -25.38 13.91
C HIS A 282 -18.74 -26.53 14.86
N ASP A 283 -17.73 -26.99 15.59
CA ASP A 283 -17.88 -27.80 16.80
C ASP A 283 -16.93 -27.26 17.88
N SER A 284 -16.60 -28.05 18.90
CA SER A 284 -15.67 -27.62 19.95
C SER A 284 -14.21 -27.46 19.49
N GLU A 285 -13.83 -28.10 18.38
CA GLU A 285 -12.45 -28.25 17.92
C GLU A 285 -12.15 -27.48 16.62
N LYS A 286 -13.12 -27.37 15.71
CA LYS A 286 -12.91 -26.85 14.35
C LYS A 286 -14.03 -25.93 13.87
N VAL A 287 -13.66 -25.08 12.91
CA VAL A 287 -14.56 -24.30 12.05
C VAL A 287 -14.32 -24.74 10.61
N TRP A 288 -15.39 -24.84 9.82
CA TRP A 288 -15.31 -25.18 8.39
C TRP A 288 -16.33 -24.39 7.57
N ILE A 289 -16.06 -24.24 6.28
CA ILE A 289 -16.98 -23.59 5.33
C ILE A 289 -17.98 -24.66 4.86
N ASN A 290 -19.27 -24.48 5.15
CA ASN A 290 -20.34 -25.38 4.65
C ASN A 290 -20.67 -25.09 3.20
N SER A 291 -20.87 -23.80 2.88
CA SER A 291 -21.21 -23.32 1.55
C SER A 291 -20.93 -21.83 1.43
N THR A 292 -20.85 -21.37 0.19
CA THR A 292 -20.91 -19.95 -0.14
C THR A 292 -22.14 -19.68 -1.00
N GLU A 293 -22.68 -18.47 -0.88
CA GLU A 293 -23.84 -18.03 -1.66
C GLU A 293 -23.72 -16.55 -2.03
N ASN A 294 -24.48 -16.12 -3.04
CA ASN A 294 -24.60 -14.72 -3.45
C ASN A 294 -23.27 -14.05 -3.87
N ASP A 295 -22.33 -14.78 -4.46
CA ASP A 295 -21.15 -14.17 -5.12
C ASP A 295 -21.62 -13.22 -6.23
N GLN A 296 -21.32 -11.93 -6.07
CA GLN A 296 -21.70 -10.89 -7.01
C GLN A 296 -20.70 -9.73 -7.02
N VAL A 297 -20.52 -9.12 -8.18
CA VAL A 297 -19.88 -7.81 -8.32
C VAL A 297 -20.86 -6.72 -7.89
N ILE A 298 -20.38 -5.77 -7.09
CA ILE A 298 -21.14 -4.63 -6.57
C ILE A 298 -20.79 -3.35 -7.33
N PHE A 299 -19.51 -3.11 -7.63
CA PHE A 299 -19.07 -1.84 -8.21
C PHE A 299 -17.77 -1.99 -9.03
N GLU A 300 -17.69 -1.26 -10.15
CA GLU A 300 -16.59 -1.32 -11.13
C GLU A 300 -16.10 0.09 -11.54
N GLY A 301 -16.49 1.13 -10.79
CA GLY A 301 -16.33 2.53 -11.17
C GLY A 301 -17.53 3.07 -11.95
N ASP A 302 -17.84 4.36 -11.78
CA ASP A 302 -18.94 5.06 -12.47
C ASP A 302 -18.45 5.97 -13.60
N GLY A 303 -17.14 6.20 -13.69
CA GLY A 303 -16.47 7.01 -14.69
C GLY A 303 -16.50 8.53 -14.43
N TYR A 304 -17.37 8.98 -13.52
CA TYR A 304 -17.40 10.36 -13.06
C TYR A 304 -16.66 10.54 -11.73
N HIS A 305 -17.12 9.93 -10.64
CA HIS A 305 -16.42 10.01 -9.36
C HIS A 305 -15.17 9.12 -9.34
N TYR A 306 -15.30 7.89 -9.86
CA TYR A 306 -14.23 6.88 -9.84
C TYR A 306 -13.94 6.36 -11.24
N GLN A 307 -12.66 6.22 -11.56
CA GLN A 307 -12.18 5.70 -12.83
C GLN A 307 -12.70 4.28 -13.08
N THR A 308 -13.04 3.98 -14.33
CA THR A 308 -13.40 2.62 -14.79
C THR A 308 -12.22 1.92 -15.46
N PHE A 309 -12.27 0.60 -15.55
CA PHE A 309 -11.26 -0.18 -16.30
C PHE A 309 -11.12 0.30 -17.76
N ASP A 310 -12.23 0.63 -18.42
CA ASP A 310 -12.22 1.11 -19.82
C ASP A 310 -11.53 2.47 -19.96
N GLN A 311 -11.76 3.38 -19.02
CA GLN A 311 -11.09 4.68 -19.00
C GLN A 311 -9.58 4.52 -18.77
N TRP A 312 -9.18 3.72 -17.78
CA TRP A 312 -7.76 3.41 -17.54
C TRP A 312 -7.13 2.79 -18.79
N ASN A 313 -7.75 1.78 -19.39
CA ASN A 313 -7.22 1.09 -20.58
C ASN A 313 -7.10 2.04 -21.79
N ALA A 314 -7.97 3.04 -21.91
CA ALA A 314 -7.89 4.05 -22.97
C ALA A 314 -6.75 5.07 -22.76
N THR A 315 -6.45 5.43 -21.51
CA THR A 315 -5.47 6.47 -21.17
C THR A 315 -4.09 5.97 -20.81
N ASN A 316 -3.97 4.76 -20.27
CA ASN A 316 -2.71 4.22 -19.79
C ASN A 316 -1.66 4.17 -20.91
N ARG A 317 -0.45 4.64 -20.60
CA ARG A 317 0.73 4.62 -21.47
C ARG A 317 1.92 3.89 -20.84
N GLY A 318 1.66 3.05 -19.84
CA GLY A 318 2.66 2.22 -19.14
C GLY A 318 3.06 2.71 -17.75
N ALA A 319 2.51 3.84 -17.28
CA ALA A 319 2.85 4.46 -15.99
C ALA A 319 1.62 4.72 -15.08
N ASP A 320 0.43 4.34 -15.55
CA ASP A 320 -0.86 4.55 -14.86
C ASP A 320 -1.24 3.29 -14.07
N ASN A 321 -1.50 3.43 -12.77
CA ASN A 321 -2.01 2.35 -11.93
C ASN A 321 -3.52 2.19 -12.12
N ILE A 322 -4.06 1.05 -11.71
CA ILE A 322 -5.50 0.82 -11.68
C ILE A 322 -5.92 0.39 -10.28
N ALA A 323 -7.00 1.01 -9.78
CA ALA A 323 -7.54 0.69 -8.46
C ALA A 323 -9.07 0.66 -8.43
N MET A 324 -9.61 -0.44 -7.90
CA MET A 324 -11.02 -0.62 -7.53
C MET A 324 -11.11 -1.75 -6.50
N ARG A 325 -10.53 -1.53 -5.32
CA ARG A 325 -10.21 -2.60 -4.36
C ARG A 325 -10.42 -2.21 -2.90
N ASP A 326 -10.17 -3.15 -2.00
CA ASP A 326 -10.05 -2.94 -0.55
C ASP A 326 -11.30 -2.36 0.11
N ALA A 327 -12.48 -2.85 -0.27
CA ALA A 327 -13.75 -2.36 0.27
C ALA A 327 -13.92 -2.66 1.77
N HIS A 328 -13.99 -1.60 2.58
CA HIS A 328 -14.23 -1.58 4.02
C HIS A 328 -15.66 -1.16 4.34
N ILE A 329 -16.46 -2.11 4.84
CA ILE A 329 -17.86 -1.90 5.23
C ILE A 329 -17.95 -1.06 6.50
N VAL A 330 -18.94 -0.16 6.58
CA VAL A 330 -19.29 0.68 7.75
C VAL A 330 -20.81 0.74 7.89
N GLU A 331 -21.33 0.71 9.11
CA GLU A 331 -22.75 0.89 9.40
C GLU A 331 -23.00 2.01 10.42
N GLU A 332 -23.89 2.94 10.06
CA GLU A 332 -24.32 4.09 10.86
C GLU A 332 -25.51 3.76 11.77
N GLU A 333 -25.75 4.57 12.81
CA GLU A 333 -26.70 4.25 13.90
C GLU A 333 -28.14 4.10 13.41
N ASP A 334 -28.46 4.69 12.28
CA ASP A 334 -29.73 4.55 11.57
C ASP A 334 -29.85 3.27 10.71
N GLY A 335 -28.81 2.44 10.68
CA GLY A 335 -28.72 1.22 9.86
C GLY A 335 -28.23 1.46 8.43
N SER A 336 -27.85 2.69 8.07
CA SER A 336 -27.26 2.98 6.75
C SER A 336 -25.89 2.31 6.63
N ARG A 337 -25.66 1.59 5.53
CA ARG A 337 -24.41 0.86 5.25
C ARG A 337 -23.62 1.52 4.14
N TYR A 338 -22.30 1.53 4.28
CA TYR A 338 -21.37 2.18 3.36
C TYR A 338 -20.15 1.30 3.07
N LEU A 339 -19.59 1.39 1.87
CA LEU A 339 -18.26 0.85 1.56
C LEU A 339 -17.29 2.01 1.36
N VAL A 340 -16.19 2.01 2.09
CA VAL A 340 -15.03 2.87 1.85
C VAL A 340 -13.97 2.04 1.13
N PHE A 341 -13.36 2.52 0.05
CA PHE A 341 -12.56 1.66 -0.83
C PHE A 341 -11.45 2.45 -1.52
N GLU A 342 -10.40 1.75 -1.99
CA GLU A 342 -9.36 2.34 -2.82
C GLU A 342 -9.81 2.39 -4.28
N ALA A 343 -9.59 3.54 -4.92
CA ALA A 343 -9.88 3.79 -6.32
C ALA A 343 -8.93 4.83 -6.94
N SER A 344 -9.18 5.18 -8.19
CA SER A 344 -8.62 6.37 -8.85
C SER A 344 -9.75 7.35 -9.19
N THR A 345 -9.46 8.65 -9.19
CA THR A 345 -10.47 9.68 -9.52
C THR A 345 -10.99 9.54 -10.96
N GLY A 346 -12.30 9.67 -11.15
CA GLY A 346 -12.95 9.74 -12.45
C GLY A 346 -12.96 11.15 -13.05
N THR A 347 -13.81 11.39 -14.04
CA THR A 347 -13.89 12.68 -14.76
C THR A 347 -14.27 13.90 -13.90
N GLU A 348 -14.68 13.71 -12.65
CA GLU A 348 -14.85 14.78 -11.67
C GLU A 348 -13.53 15.54 -11.41
N ASN A 349 -12.40 14.84 -11.31
CA ASN A 349 -11.07 15.44 -11.18
C ASN A 349 -9.98 14.51 -11.74
N TYR A 350 -10.05 14.24 -13.04
CA TYR A 350 -9.28 13.18 -13.69
C TYR A 350 -7.77 13.44 -13.73
N GLN A 351 -6.97 12.37 -13.88
CA GLN A 351 -5.55 12.49 -14.16
C GLN A 351 -5.25 13.24 -15.48
N GLY A 352 -4.03 13.76 -15.60
CA GLY A 352 -3.50 14.39 -16.80
C GLY A 352 -2.55 15.53 -16.48
N ALA A 353 -1.82 16.02 -17.50
CA ALA A 353 -0.80 17.06 -17.34
C ALA A 353 -1.37 18.37 -16.76
N HIS A 354 -2.67 18.60 -16.92
CA HIS A 354 -3.37 19.74 -16.34
C HIS A 354 -3.31 19.77 -14.80
N GLN A 355 -3.15 18.61 -14.14
CA GLN A 355 -3.03 18.52 -12.68
C GLN A 355 -1.76 19.18 -12.13
N ILE A 356 -0.68 19.24 -12.93
CA ILE A 356 0.56 19.96 -12.58
C ILE A 356 0.31 21.47 -12.49
N PHE A 357 -0.71 21.98 -13.17
CA PHE A 357 -1.03 23.42 -13.19
C PHE A 357 -2.11 23.80 -12.16
N ASP A 358 -2.61 22.85 -11.36
CA ASP A 358 -3.53 23.13 -10.27
C ASP A 358 -2.79 23.39 -8.95
N LEU A 359 -2.75 24.66 -8.55
CA LEU A 359 -2.15 25.14 -7.30
C LEU A 359 -2.74 24.46 -6.06
N SER A 360 -3.95 23.91 -6.14
CA SER A 360 -4.59 23.22 -5.02
C SER A 360 -3.91 21.88 -4.67
N ASN A 361 -3.20 21.27 -5.62
CA ASN A 361 -2.50 19.99 -5.41
C ASN A 361 -1.16 20.14 -4.68
N TYR A 362 -0.60 21.35 -4.61
CA TYR A 362 0.74 21.55 -4.05
C TYR A 362 0.77 21.65 -2.52
N GLY A 363 -0.23 22.28 -1.90
CA GLY A 363 -0.14 22.66 -0.49
C GLY A 363 1.02 23.65 -0.21
N GLY A 364 1.39 23.82 1.05
CA GLY A 364 2.56 24.64 1.44
C GLY A 364 2.45 26.14 1.13
N ASP A 365 3.57 26.84 1.35
CA ASP A 365 3.73 28.26 1.02
C ASP A 365 4.10 28.49 -0.46
N SER A 366 4.14 29.75 -0.89
CA SER A 366 4.45 30.09 -2.29
C SER A 366 5.87 29.68 -2.70
N ASN A 367 6.84 29.69 -1.78
CA ASN A 367 8.20 29.24 -2.08
C ASN A 367 8.22 27.75 -2.43
N PHE A 368 7.56 26.93 -1.60
CA PHE A 368 7.42 25.51 -1.86
C PHE A 368 6.73 25.25 -3.20
N LYS A 369 5.58 25.87 -3.46
CA LYS A 369 4.81 25.71 -4.70
C LYS A 369 5.65 25.99 -5.96
N VAL A 370 6.32 27.14 -5.98
CA VAL A 370 7.13 27.54 -7.13
C VAL A 370 8.31 26.58 -7.31
N LYS A 371 9.05 26.25 -6.24
CA LYS A 371 10.19 25.34 -6.34
C LYS A 371 9.79 23.93 -6.75
N SER A 372 8.67 23.42 -6.24
CA SER A 372 8.12 22.12 -6.64
C SER A 372 7.70 22.11 -8.10
N LEU A 373 7.03 23.15 -8.62
CA LEU A 373 6.71 23.23 -10.06
C LEU A 373 7.99 23.16 -10.90
N LEU A 374 9.01 23.95 -10.56
CA LEU A 374 10.27 23.97 -11.32
C LEU A 374 11.00 22.62 -11.26
N GLN A 375 10.94 21.94 -10.12
CA GLN A 375 11.49 20.59 -9.93
C GLN A 375 10.76 19.56 -10.79
N ILE A 376 9.42 19.57 -10.76
CA ILE A 376 8.57 18.68 -11.56
C ILE A 376 8.97 18.82 -13.03
N LEU A 377 8.96 20.04 -13.58
CA LEU A 377 9.26 20.30 -15.00
C LEU A 377 10.70 19.92 -15.41
N LYS A 378 11.64 19.93 -14.46
CA LYS A 378 13.04 19.57 -14.73
C LYS A 378 13.26 18.05 -14.77
N ASN A 379 12.40 17.26 -14.14
CA ASN A 379 12.53 15.81 -14.05
C ASN A 379 11.40 15.12 -14.82
N GLY A 380 11.75 14.43 -15.91
CA GLY A 380 10.79 13.74 -16.77
C GLY A 380 10.02 12.62 -16.08
N ASP A 381 10.62 11.91 -15.11
CA ASP A 381 9.93 10.84 -14.37
C ASP A 381 8.91 11.43 -13.39
N ILE A 382 9.32 12.43 -12.59
CA ILE A 382 8.41 13.20 -11.73
C ILE A 382 7.26 13.80 -12.55
N THR A 383 7.54 14.43 -13.70
CA THR A 383 6.50 14.99 -14.58
C THR A 383 5.52 13.92 -15.06
N SER A 384 6.04 12.76 -15.47
CA SER A 384 5.21 11.64 -15.92
C SER A 384 4.33 11.14 -14.78
N ARG A 385 4.92 10.80 -13.62
CA ARG A 385 4.18 10.32 -12.45
C ARG A 385 3.13 11.33 -11.99
N ALA A 386 3.46 12.62 -11.92
CA ALA A 386 2.52 13.68 -11.56
C ALA A 386 1.38 13.86 -12.59
N THR A 387 1.60 13.46 -13.84
CA THR A 387 0.56 13.47 -14.88
C THR A 387 -0.44 12.33 -14.66
N TRP A 388 0.01 11.17 -14.20
CA TRP A 388 -0.83 9.97 -14.05
C TRP A 388 -1.46 9.84 -12.67
N ALA A 389 -0.72 10.19 -11.61
CA ALA A 389 -1.12 10.01 -10.22
C ALA A 389 -2.49 10.64 -9.89
N ASN A 390 -3.45 9.80 -9.51
CA ASN A 390 -4.79 10.26 -9.18
C ASN A 390 -5.55 9.34 -8.19
N ALA A 391 -4.83 8.72 -7.26
CA ALA A 391 -5.42 7.86 -6.23
C ALA A 391 -6.54 8.55 -5.44
N ALA A 392 -7.50 7.74 -4.99
CA ALA A 392 -8.68 8.17 -4.26
C ALA A 392 -9.10 7.14 -3.21
N ILE A 393 -9.59 7.61 -2.07
CA ILE A 393 -10.39 6.81 -1.16
C ILE A 393 -11.85 7.17 -1.40
N GLY A 394 -12.61 6.22 -1.95
CA GLY A 394 -14.01 6.40 -2.30
C GLY A 394 -14.98 6.02 -1.20
N ILE A 395 -16.25 6.41 -1.37
CA ILE A 395 -17.37 5.94 -0.54
C ILE A 395 -18.64 5.67 -1.34
N LEU A 396 -19.27 4.53 -1.09
CA LEU A 396 -20.59 4.13 -1.62
C LEU A 396 -21.57 3.99 -0.47
N LYS A 397 -22.84 4.35 -0.67
CA LYS A 397 -23.95 3.90 0.18
C LYS A 397 -24.54 2.63 -0.43
N LEU A 398 -24.79 1.64 0.42
CA LEU A 398 -25.42 0.39 0.06
C LEU A 398 -26.90 0.38 0.43
N ASN A 399 -27.69 -0.34 -0.38
CA ASN A 399 -29.02 -0.81 -0.04
C ASN A 399 -29.14 -2.32 -0.32
N GLY A 400 -30.36 -2.83 -0.33
CA GLY A 400 -30.64 -4.25 -0.43
C GLY A 400 -30.55 -4.95 0.93
N ASP A 401 -30.73 -6.26 0.90
CA ASP A 401 -30.63 -7.13 2.06
C ASP A 401 -29.15 -7.29 2.51
N GLU A 402 -28.93 -7.73 3.75
CA GLU A 402 -27.62 -8.06 4.34
C GLU A 402 -26.76 -8.90 3.40
N LYS A 403 -27.36 -9.96 2.84
CA LYS A 403 -26.69 -10.95 1.97
C LYS A 403 -26.62 -10.57 0.49
N LYS A 404 -27.37 -9.56 0.06
CA LYS A 404 -27.45 -9.13 -1.34
C LYS A 404 -27.31 -7.61 -1.45
N PRO A 405 -26.19 -7.05 -0.98
CA PRO A 405 -25.95 -5.61 -1.04
C PRO A 405 -25.90 -5.12 -2.48
N LYS A 406 -26.36 -3.89 -2.71
CA LYS A 406 -26.27 -3.17 -3.98
C LYS A 406 -25.89 -1.72 -3.72
N VAL A 407 -25.27 -1.07 -4.71
CA VAL A 407 -24.98 0.36 -4.64
C VAL A 407 -26.29 1.14 -4.73
N GLU A 408 -26.61 1.91 -3.69
CA GLU A 408 -27.69 2.90 -3.69
C GLU A 408 -27.20 4.22 -4.27
N LYS A 409 -26.01 4.65 -3.85
CA LYS A 409 -25.46 5.96 -4.19
C LYS A 409 -23.93 5.95 -4.20
N VAL A 410 -23.38 6.58 -5.23
CA VAL A 410 -21.96 6.89 -5.37
C VAL A 410 -21.75 8.34 -4.89
N TYR A 411 -20.71 8.60 -4.10
CA TYR A 411 -20.34 9.95 -3.65
C TYR A 411 -19.00 10.35 -4.23
N SER A 412 -18.70 11.65 -4.23
CA SER A 412 -17.33 12.15 -4.45
C SER A 412 -16.34 11.49 -3.47
N PRO A 413 -15.07 11.32 -3.86
CA PRO A 413 -14.05 10.74 -2.99
C PRO A 413 -13.94 11.44 -1.63
N LEU A 414 -13.60 10.68 -0.59
CA LEU A 414 -13.27 11.22 0.72
C LEU A 414 -11.89 11.88 0.71
N ILE A 415 -10.91 11.18 0.13
CA ILE A 415 -9.51 11.61 0.00
C ILE A 415 -9.09 11.47 -1.46
N THR A 416 -8.28 12.39 -1.99
CA THR A 416 -7.61 12.24 -3.29
C THR A 416 -6.13 12.62 -3.23
N ALA A 417 -5.32 12.10 -4.15
CA ALA A 417 -3.90 12.42 -4.28
C ALA A 417 -3.51 12.76 -5.73
N ASN A 418 -4.37 13.49 -6.43
CA ASN A 418 -4.09 14.01 -7.77
C ASN A 418 -2.72 14.71 -7.82
N MET A 419 -1.91 14.41 -8.84
CA MET A 419 -0.51 14.85 -9.01
C MET A 419 0.50 14.22 -8.05
N VAL A 420 0.04 13.53 -6.99
CA VAL A 420 0.87 13.19 -5.82
C VAL A 420 1.15 11.71 -5.70
N SER A 421 0.12 10.86 -5.67
CA SER A 421 0.26 9.40 -5.55
C SER A 421 -0.81 8.67 -6.36
N ASP A 422 -0.44 7.49 -6.83
CA ASP A 422 -1.33 6.58 -7.56
C ASP A 422 -1.68 5.30 -6.77
N GLU A 423 -1.39 5.31 -5.46
CA GLU A 423 -1.68 4.18 -4.55
C GLU A 423 -1.92 4.69 -3.11
N ILE A 424 -3.13 4.45 -2.59
CA ILE A 424 -3.53 4.70 -1.19
C ILE A 424 -4.45 3.54 -0.77
N GLU A 425 -3.85 2.51 -0.21
CA GLU A 425 -4.46 1.18 -0.04
C GLU A 425 -5.09 0.97 1.33
N ARG A 426 -5.85 -0.11 1.47
CA ARG A 426 -6.36 -0.59 2.76
C ARG A 426 -7.06 0.48 3.60
N PRO A 427 -8.04 1.22 3.06
CA PRO A 427 -8.79 2.16 3.88
C PRO A 427 -9.43 1.43 5.07
N SER A 428 -9.10 1.85 6.29
CA SER A 428 -9.73 1.40 7.53
C SER A 428 -10.37 2.58 8.23
N LEU A 429 -11.69 2.53 8.35
CA LEU A 429 -12.48 3.57 9.01
C LEU A 429 -12.97 3.07 10.38
N VAL A 430 -12.64 3.83 11.43
CA VAL A 430 -13.04 3.58 12.81
C VAL A 430 -13.71 4.82 13.40
N LYS A 431 -14.71 4.61 14.27
CA LYS A 431 -15.37 5.70 15.01
C LYS A 431 -14.84 5.72 16.45
N LEU A 432 -14.19 6.80 16.84
CA LEU A 432 -13.60 6.99 18.17
C LEU A 432 -14.02 8.35 18.70
N ASP A 433 -14.49 8.40 19.95
CA ASP A 433 -14.93 9.63 20.61
C ASP A 433 -15.90 10.49 19.75
N GLY A 434 -16.82 9.83 19.05
CA GLY A 434 -17.80 10.47 18.18
C GLY A 434 -17.27 10.98 16.83
N LYS A 435 -15.98 10.81 16.52
CA LYS A 435 -15.34 11.22 15.26
C LYS A 435 -15.01 10.02 14.38
N TYR A 436 -14.94 10.25 13.08
CA TYR A 436 -14.52 9.27 12.08
C TYR A 436 -13.03 9.43 11.82
N TYR A 437 -12.27 8.36 12.04
CA TYR A 437 -10.86 8.28 11.69
C TYR A 437 -10.70 7.32 10.51
N LEU A 438 -10.16 7.83 9.42
CA LEU A 438 -9.86 7.09 8.20
C LEU A 438 -8.35 6.92 8.09
N PHE A 439 -7.88 5.68 8.12
CA PHE A 439 -6.49 5.30 7.92
C PHE A 439 -6.31 4.59 6.59
N ALA A 440 -5.12 4.65 6.01
CA ALA A 440 -4.76 3.91 4.81
C ALA A 440 -3.25 3.61 4.78
N ALA A 441 -2.87 2.48 4.21
CA ALA A 441 -1.48 2.17 3.92
C ALA A 441 -1.07 2.81 2.59
N SER A 442 0.21 3.12 2.40
CA SER A 442 0.74 3.56 1.12
C SER A 442 2.23 3.28 1.02
N ARG A 443 2.74 3.27 -0.21
CA ARG A 443 4.17 3.20 -0.53
C ARG A 443 4.58 4.49 -1.19
N LEU A 444 5.56 5.20 -0.63
CA LEU A 444 5.98 6.47 -1.18
C LEU A 444 6.59 6.31 -2.59
N ASN A 445 7.13 5.14 -2.95
CA ASN A 445 7.64 4.90 -4.32
C ASN A 445 6.54 4.84 -5.42
N ARG A 446 5.26 4.91 -5.03
CA ARG A 446 4.11 5.14 -5.92
C ARG A 446 3.73 6.62 -6.05
N GLY A 447 4.42 7.47 -5.31
CA GLY A 447 4.31 8.91 -5.40
C GLY A 447 5.05 9.47 -6.61
N SER A 448 4.74 10.71 -6.95
CA SER A 448 5.39 11.45 -8.04
C SER A 448 6.72 12.10 -7.66
N ASN A 449 6.95 12.38 -6.37
CA ASN A 449 8.16 13.06 -5.91
C ASN A 449 9.30 12.05 -5.68
N ASP A 450 10.05 11.78 -6.75
CA ASP A 450 11.18 10.84 -6.73
C ASP A 450 12.22 11.16 -5.68
N ASP A 451 12.63 12.41 -5.57
CA ASP A 451 13.65 12.83 -4.61
C ASP A 451 13.23 12.51 -3.16
N ALA A 452 11.93 12.62 -2.85
CA ALA A 452 11.40 12.36 -1.52
C ALA A 452 11.37 10.86 -1.18
N TRP A 453 10.89 10.00 -2.09
CA TRP A 453 10.82 8.57 -1.80
C TRP A 453 12.18 7.87 -1.95
N TYR A 454 13.08 8.35 -2.82
CA TYR A 454 14.48 7.90 -2.84
C TYR A 454 15.21 8.24 -1.54
N ALA A 455 14.94 9.43 -0.97
CA ALA A 455 15.50 9.79 0.33
C ALA A 455 15.01 8.84 1.45
N ALA A 456 13.75 8.43 1.41
CA ALA A 456 13.20 7.43 2.34
C ALA A 456 13.93 6.08 2.24
N ASN A 457 14.09 5.56 1.01
CA ASN A 457 14.87 4.33 0.76
C ASN A 457 16.31 4.46 1.25
N THR A 458 16.94 5.61 1.01
CA THR A 458 18.32 5.86 1.45
C THR A 458 18.45 5.93 2.98
N ALA A 459 17.42 6.44 3.65
CA ALA A 459 17.43 6.58 5.10
C ALA A 459 17.17 5.24 5.81
N VAL A 460 16.16 4.50 5.38
CA VAL A 460 15.61 3.34 6.12
C VAL A 460 15.70 2.03 5.34
N GLY A 461 15.79 2.05 4.02
CA GLY A 461 15.72 0.86 3.18
C GLY A 461 14.31 0.40 2.83
N ASP A 462 13.30 1.19 3.23
CA ASP A 462 11.90 1.01 2.86
C ASP A 462 11.19 2.37 2.83
N ASN A 463 10.03 2.42 2.20
CA ASN A 463 9.25 3.63 1.94
C ASN A 463 7.75 3.45 2.28
N VAL A 464 7.42 2.44 3.08
CA VAL A 464 6.05 2.20 3.54
C VAL A 464 5.61 3.19 4.61
N VAL A 465 4.33 3.60 4.55
CA VAL A 465 3.71 4.50 5.52
C VAL A 465 2.27 4.09 5.81
N MET A 466 1.74 4.53 6.95
CA MET A 466 0.31 4.63 7.19
C MET A 466 -0.05 6.10 7.30
N VAL A 467 -1.07 6.52 6.53
CA VAL A 467 -1.65 7.86 6.60
C VAL A 467 -2.99 7.83 7.33
N GLY A 468 -3.43 8.97 7.87
CA GLY A 468 -4.66 9.07 8.63
C GLY A 468 -5.29 10.45 8.61
N TYR A 469 -6.62 10.46 8.65
CA TYR A 469 -7.46 11.65 8.58
C TYR A 469 -8.60 11.54 9.59
N VAL A 470 -9.10 12.69 10.05
CA VAL A 470 -10.22 12.78 11.00
C VAL A 470 -11.33 13.68 10.50
N SER A 471 -12.59 13.29 10.70
CA SER A 471 -13.76 14.12 10.43
C SER A 471 -14.84 13.97 11.50
N ASP A 472 -15.67 14.99 11.65
CA ASP A 472 -16.93 14.91 12.41
C ASP A 472 -18.05 14.24 11.60
N ASN A 473 -17.87 14.06 10.28
CA ASN A 473 -18.88 13.51 9.38
C ASN A 473 -18.28 12.40 8.51
N LEU A 474 -18.97 11.25 8.43
CA LEU A 474 -18.55 10.10 7.62
C LEU A 474 -18.27 10.48 6.15
N LEU A 475 -19.13 11.32 5.56
CA LEU A 475 -19.16 11.60 4.13
C LEU A 475 -18.16 12.68 3.65
N GLY A 476 -17.35 13.26 4.54
CA GLY A 476 -16.38 14.28 4.12
C GLY A 476 -15.95 15.23 5.23
N GLY A 477 -15.17 16.25 4.86
CA GLY A 477 -14.61 17.22 5.83
C GLY A 477 -13.39 16.69 6.58
N TYR A 478 -12.75 15.63 6.08
CA TYR A 478 -11.57 15.02 6.65
C TYR A 478 -10.41 15.99 6.71
N LYS A 479 -9.70 16.01 7.83
CA LYS A 479 -8.46 16.76 8.03
C LYS A 479 -7.32 15.79 8.30
N PRO A 480 -6.13 16.01 7.73
CA PRO A 480 -4.97 15.17 7.99
C PRO A 480 -4.61 15.17 9.48
N LEU A 481 -4.39 13.99 10.05
CA LEU A 481 -3.76 13.84 11.36
C LEU A 481 -2.30 14.32 11.27
N ASN A 482 -1.71 14.73 12.39
CA ASN A 482 -0.31 15.17 12.42
C ASN A 482 0.05 16.30 11.43
N ASN A 483 -0.94 17.08 10.97
CA ASN A 483 -0.87 18.11 9.92
C ASN A 483 -0.71 17.57 8.50
N SER A 484 0.15 16.58 8.25
CA SER A 484 0.42 16.03 6.90
C SER A 484 -0.36 14.77 6.58
N GLY A 485 -0.93 14.12 7.58
CA GLY A 485 -1.58 12.82 7.48
C GLY A 485 -0.68 11.67 7.92
N VAL A 486 0.62 11.87 8.17
CA VAL A 486 1.51 10.79 8.64
C VAL A 486 0.97 10.18 9.94
N VAL A 487 0.93 8.84 10.05
CA VAL A 487 0.60 8.13 11.30
C VAL A 487 1.68 7.10 11.62
N LEU A 488 2.11 6.33 10.62
CA LEU A 488 3.23 5.41 10.74
C LEU A 488 4.23 5.56 9.60
N THR A 489 5.50 5.30 9.89
CA THR A 489 6.59 5.28 8.91
C THR A 489 7.45 4.04 9.10
N ALA A 490 7.96 3.48 7.99
CA ALA A 490 8.92 2.39 8.00
C ALA A 490 10.09 2.66 8.95
N SER A 491 10.61 1.60 9.56
CA SER A 491 11.71 1.66 10.54
C SER A 491 12.85 0.68 10.27
N VAL A 492 12.65 -0.23 9.32
CA VAL A 492 13.63 -1.25 8.89
C VAL A 492 13.56 -1.44 7.36
N PRO A 493 14.62 -1.96 6.73
CA PRO A 493 14.66 -2.26 5.30
C PRO A 493 13.59 -3.26 4.83
N ALA A 494 13.16 -3.11 3.57
CA ALA A 494 12.07 -3.91 3.00
C ALA A 494 12.39 -5.40 2.86
N ASP A 495 13.67 -5.77 2.81
CA ASP A 495 14.15 -7.15 2.71
C ASP A 495 14.43 -7.80 4.06
N TRP A 496 14.19 -7.11 5.18
CA TRP A 496 14.35 -7.71 6.50
C TRP A 496 13.14 -8.55 6.90
N ARG A 497 13.38 -9.57 7.73
CA ARG A 497 12.34 -10.41 8.33
C ARG A 497 11.27 -9.59 9.04
N THR A 498 11.64 -8.45 9.61
CA THR A 498 10.78 -7.59 10.43
C THR A 498 10.11 -6.47 9.64
N ALA A 499 10.35 -6.36 8.32
CA ALA A 499 9.62 -5.42 7.47
C ALA A 499 8.12 -5.69 7.54
N THR A 500 7.30 -4.63 7.55
CA THR A 500 5.85 -4.74 7.67
C THR A 500 5.13 -3.90 6.63
N TYR A 501 3.93 -4.30 6.25
CA TYR A 501 3.06 -3.51 5.38
C TYR A 501 1.59 -3.86 5.64
N SER A 502 0.68 -3.20 4.93
CA SER A 502 -0.75 -3.45 5.03
C SER A 502 -1.30 -3.13 6.42
N TYR A 503 -0.83 -2.00 6.99
CA TYR A 503 -1.27 -1.52 8.29
C TYR A 503 -2.78 -1.34 8.31
N TYR A 504 -3.45 -1.94 9.31
CA TYR A 504 -4.89 -1.92 9.43
C TYR A 504 -5.29 -1.58 10.86
N ALA A 505 -6.09 -0.53 11.01
CA ALA A 505 -6.53 -0.03 12.30
C ALA A 505 -7.74 -0.81 12.82
N VAL A 506 -7.63 -1.33 14.03
CA VAL A 506 -8.72 -1.98 14.79
C VAL A 506 -8.95 -1.18 16.07
N PRO A 507 -10.19 -0.81 16.41
CA PRO A 507 -10.45 -0.12 17.67
C PRO A 507 -10.21 -1.04 18.87
N VAL A 508 -9.83 -0.44 19.99
CA VAL A 508 -9.60 -1.17 21.24
C VAL A 508 -10.82 -1.02 22.14
N LYS A 509 -11.36 -2.14 22.61
CA LYS A 509 -12.51 -2.14 23.52
C LYS A 509 -12.20 -1.31 24.77
N ASP A 510 -13.15 -0.49 25.20
CA ASP A 510 -13.06 0.37 26.39
C ASP A 510 -12.06 1.55 26.29
N TYR A 511 -11.44 1.78 25.13
CA TYR A 511 -10.62 2.96 24.85
C TYR A 511 -11.18 3.76 23.66
N ASN A 512 -11.22 5.08 23.80
CA ASN A 512 -11.66 6.00 22.74
C ASN A 512 -10.51 6.85 22.16
N ASP A 513 -9.26 6.61 22.60
CA ASP A 513 -8.10 7.42 22.28
C ASP A 513 -6.99 6.62 21.57
N ARG A 514 -7.25 5.37 21.18
CA ARG A 514 -6.22 4.50 20.58
C ARG A 514 -6.79 3.45 19.66
N ILE A 515 -5.94 2.99 18.77
CA ILE A 515 -6.17 1.86 17.87
C ILE A 515 -5.09 0.81 18.10
N LEU A 516 -5.46 -0.45 17.89
CA LEU A 516 -4.53 -1.54 17.64
C LEU A 516 -4.23 -1.56 16.14
N VAL A 517 -2.95 -1.46 15.78
CA VAL A 517 -2.51 -1.59 14.39
C VAL A 517 -2.04 -3.01 14.16
N THR A 518 -2.71 -3.70 13.23
CA THR A 518 -2.29 -5.01 12.73
C THR A 518 -1.56 -4.84 11.39
N SER A 519 -0.66 -5.76 11.05
CA SER A 519 0.03 -5.78 9.76
C SER A 519 0.47 -7.19 9.41
N TYR A 520 0.82 -7.44 8.14
CA TYR A 520 1.68 -8.57 7.85
C TYR A 520 3.15 -8.18 8.10
N MET A 521 3.98 -9.18 8.32
CA MET A 521 5.42 -9.08 8.54
C MET A 521 6.17 -9.99 7.58
N THR A 522 7.36 -9.55 7.18
CA THR A 522 8.16 -10.08 6.07
C THR A 522 7.49 -9.86 4.72
N ASN A 523 8.17 -9.17 3.80
CA ASN A 523 7.67 -9.01 2.43
C ASN A 523 7.56 -10.36 1.71
N ARG A 524 6.56 -10.46 0.83
CA ARG A 524 6.17 -11.69 0.12
C ARG A 524 7.28 -12.19 -0.80
N GLY A 525 7.23 -13.47 -1.14
CA GLY A 525 8.10 -14.06 -2.17
C GLY A 525 9.53 -14.31 -1.73
N GLU A 526 9.73 -14.61 -0.44
CA GLU A 526 11.04 -14.97 0.14
C GLU A 526 12.12 -13.89 -0.02
N VAL A 527 11.74 -12.60 -0.09
CA VAL A 527 12.73 -11.51 -0.22
C VAL A 527 13.65 -11.39 0.98
N ALA A 528 13.18 -11.78 2.18
CA ALA A 528 14.01 -11.88 3.39
C ALA A 528 14.76 -13.22 3.49
N GLY A 529 14.85 -13.97 2.40
CA GLY A 529 15.48 -15.28 2.33
C GLY A 529 14.48 -16.43 2.35
N LYS A 530 14.91 -17.55 1.77
CA LYS A 530 14.10 -18.76 1.62
C LYS A 530 13.58 -19.28 2.97
N GLY A 531 12.27 -19.52 3.04
CA GLY A 531 11.59 -19.99 4.24
C GLY A 531 11.21 -18.88 5.24
N ASN A 532 11.63 -17.64 5.01
CA ASN A 532 11.10 -16.47 5.70
C ASN A 532 9.87 -15.97 4.94
N ASN A 533 8.75 -16.68 5.11
CA ASN A 533 7.49 -16.38 4.43
C ASN A 533 6.79 -15.19 5.09
N ALA A 534 5.99 -14.46 4.31
CA ALA A 534 5.07 -13.47 4.85
C ALA A 534 4.12 -14.14 5.87
N THR A 535 3.97 -13.48 7.02
CA THR A 535 3.23 -13.97 8.18
C THR A 535 2.53 -12.79 8.85
N TRP A 536 1.67 -13.03 9.86
CA TRP A 536 1.15 -11.92 10.65
C TRP A 536 2.21 -11.34 11.58
N GLY A 537 2.30 -10.01 11.61
CA GLY A 537 3.17 -9.30 12.54
C GLY A 537 2.60 -9.25 13.96
N PRO A 538 3.41 -8.85 14.94
CA PRO A 538 2.91 -8.36 16.22
C PRO A 538 2.12 -7.08 16.00
N SER A 539 0.99 -6.97 16.67
CA SER A 539 0.18 -5.76 16.68
C SER A 539 0.71 -4.79 17.74
N PHE A 540 0.44 -3.50 17.58
CA PHE A 540 0.89 -2.49 18.55
C PHE A 540 -0.08 -1.32 18.63
N LEU A 541 -0.06 -0.61 19.76
CA LEU A 541 -0.98 0.49 20.01
C LEU A 541 -0.46 1.82 19.45
N VAL A 542 -1.35 2.53 18.77
CA VAL A 542 -1.16 3.93 18.39
C VAL A 542 -2.20 4.78 19.12
N GLN A 543 -1.72 5.76 19.88
CA GLN A 543 -2.59 6.72 20.56
C GLN A 543 -2.90 7.90 19.66
N ILE A 544 -4.13 8.37 19.72
CA ILE A 544 -4.66 9.58 19.10
C ILE A 544 -4.85 10.62 20.20
N LEU A 545 -4.23 11.78 20.03
CA LEU A 545 -4.26 12.88 20.98
C LEU A 545 -5.39 13.87 20.61
N PRO A 546 -5.95 14.62 21.57
CA PRO A 546 -7.07 15.54 21.33
C PRO A 546 -6.78 16.65 20.31
N ASP A 547 -5.50 16.98 20.07
CA ASP A 547 -5.05 17.98 19.10
C ASP A 547 -4.89 17.43 17.67
N GLY A 548 -5.32 16.19 17.42
CA GLY A 548 -5.20 15.52 16.13
C GLY A 548 -3.78 15.00 15.85
N LYS A 549 -2.92 14.95 16.85
CA LYS A 549 -1.63 14.25 16.77
C LYS A 549 -1.77 12.77 17.11
N THR A 550 -0.80 11.96 16.70
CA THR A 550 -0.71 10.56 17.10
C THR A 550 0.68 10.25 17.66
N ARG A 551 0.78 9.13 18.39
CA ARG A 551 2.06 8.55 18.80
C ARG A 551 1.97 7.05 18.95
N VAL A 552 3.03 6.35 18.54
CA VAL A 552 3.22 4.93 18.81
C VAL A 552 3.51 4.72 20.30
N LEU A 553 2.79 3.80 20.93
CA LEU A 553 2.99 3.43 22.34
C LEU A 553 3.95 2.24 22.47
N ALA A 554 4.67 2.17 23.58
CA ALA A 554 5.47 1.01 23.97
C ALA A 554 4.58 -0.14 24.49
N LYS A 555 3.61 -0.56 23.67
CA LYS A 555 2.57 -1.56 23.95
C LYS A 555 2.38 -2.39 22.69
N MET A 556 2.73 -3.67 22.77
CA MET A 556 2.84 -4.59 21.64
C MET A 556 2.32 -5.97 22.05
N THR A 557 1.76 -6.69 21.08
CA THR A 557 1.24 -8.03 21.26
C THR A 557 2.24 -9.11 20.85
N GLU A 558 1.85 -10.38 20.95
CA GLU A 558 2.46 -11.45 20.14
C GLU A 558 1.99 -11.35 18.67
N GLN A 559 2.54 -12.18 17.79
CA GLN A 559 2.12 -12.20 16.38
C GLN A 559 0.65 -12.60 16.23
N GLY A 560 -0.09 -11.88 15.38
CA GLY A 560 -1.42 -12.30 14.97
C GLY A 560 -2.53 -12.09 16.01
N ASP A 561 -2.30 -11.22 16.99
CA ASP A 561 -3.33 -10.78 17.93
C ASP A 561 -4.15 -9.63 17.32
N TRP A 562 -5.45 -9.85 17.15
CA TRP A 562 -6.40 -8.88 16.61
C TRP A 562 -7.21 -8.18 17.70
N ILE A 563 -7.09 -8.60 18.96
CA ILE A 563 -7.92 -8.19 20.08
C ILE A 563 -7.00 -7.74 21.21
N TRP A 564 -6.97 -6.44 21.48
CA TRP A 564 -6.25 -5.98 22.67
C TRP A 564 -7.08 -6.26 23.94
N ASP A 565 -6.59 -7.18 24.77
CA ASP A 565 -7.11 -7.51 26.10
C ASP A 565 -6.03 -7.50 27.19
N ASP A 566 -6.40 -7.88 28.43
CA ASP A 566 -5.52 -7.84 29.60
C ASP A 566 -4.27 -8.73 29.48
N SER A 567 -4.27 -9.68 28.54
CA SER A 567 -3.17 -10.62 28.28
C SER A 567 -2.40 -10.33 26.99
N SER A 568 -2.79 -9.31 26.23
CA SER A 568 -2.16 -8.98 24.95
C SER A 568 -0.77 -8.35 25.10
N ASP A 569 -0.54 -7.50 26.12
CA ASP A 569 0.74 -6.78 26.26
C ASP A 569 1.91 -7.75 26.54
N SER A 570 2.77 -7.94 25.56
CA SER A 570 3.84 -8.94 25.56
C SER A 570 5.21 -8.32 25.29
N GLN A 571 6.23 -8.89 25.95
CA GLN A 571 7.64 -8.56 25.71
C GLN A 571 8.32 -9.56 24.75
N ALA A 572 7.60 -10.60 24.30
CA ALA A 572 8.16 -11.65 23.45
C ALA A 572 8.69 -11.08 22.14
N MET A 573 7.91 -10.18 21.52
CA MET A 573 8.19 -9.61 20.21
C MET A 573 8.89 -8.25 20.25
N VAL A 574 9.06 -7.65 21.43
CA VAL A 574 9.77 -6.38 21.58
C VAL A 574 11.22 -6.55 21.15
N GLY A 575 11.60 -5.81 20.11
CA GLY A 575 12.97 -5.70 19.61
C GLY A 575 13.58 -4.34 19.93
N ASP A 576 14.85 -4.23 19.58
CA ASP A 576 15.65 -3.02 19.56
C ASP A 576 16.40 -2.95 18.21
N PHE A 577 17.23 -1.94 18.04
CA PHE A 577 17.99 -1.73 16.80
C PHE A 577 18.77 -2.99 16.38
N GLU A 578 19.44 -3.67 17.31
CA GLU A 578 20.29 -4.82 17.00
C GLU A 578 19.51 -6.12 16.79
N SER A 579 18.45 -6.34 17.58
CA SER A 579 17.60 -7.53 17.50
C SER A 579 16.54 -7.47 16.41
N SER A 580 16.41 -6.34 15.72
CA SER A 580 15.49 -6.15 14.60
C SER A 580 15.89 -6.84 13.30
N ARG A 581 17.11 -7.39 13.24
CA ARG A 581 17.65 -8.11 12.10
C ARG A 581 18.04 -9.56 12.43
N LEU A 582 17.92 -10.45 11.46
CA LEU A 582 18.53 -11.79 11.47
C LEU A 582 20.02 -11.71 11.12
N PRO A 583 20.84 -12.71 11.52
CA PRO A 583 22.21 -12.82 11.04
C PRO A 583 22.25 -12.90 9.50
N GLY A 584 23.00 -12.00 8.87
CA GLY A 584 23.14 -11.93 7.41
C GLY A 584 22.19 -10.95 6.71
N GLU A 585 21.32 -10.26 7.44
CA GLU A 585 20.53 -9.12 6.92
C GLU A 585 21.34 -7.82 6.81
N ASP A 586 22.66 -7.96 6.69
CA ASP A 586 23.60 -6.88 6.43
C ASP A 586 23.82 -6.78 4.91
N PHE A 587 22.97 -5.97 4.24
CA PHE A 587 23.18 -5.25 2.98
C PHE A 587 22.47 -5.70 1.67
N ILE A 588 22.04 -4.66 0.93
CA ILE A 588 21.50 -4.53 -0.44
C ILE A 588 19.96 -4.64 -0.61
N VAL A 589 19.26 -3.53 -0.35
CA VAL A 589 18.03 -3.15 -1.09
C VAL A 589 18.46 -2.21 -2.20
N ASP A 590 17.99 -2.44 -3.43
CA ASP A 590 18.21 -1.54 -4.58
C ASP A 590 19.63 -1.55 -5.18
N TRP A 591 20.30 -2.72 -5.21
CA TRP A 591 21.57 -3.09 -5.91
C TRP A 591 22.84 -2.25 -5.62
N GLU A 592 22.72 -1.00 -5.20
CA GLU A 592 23.78 0.00 -5.04
C GLU A 592 23.87 0.53 -3.59
N LEU A 593 22.83 0.33 -2.77
CA LEU A 593 22.82 0.77 -1.37
C LEU A 593 23.50 -0.27 -0.45
N ILE A 594 24.71 0.07 0.00
CA ILE A 594 25.44 -0.66 1.04
C ILE A 594 25.25 0.07 2.37
N GLY A 595 24.33 -0.45 3.18
CA GLY A 595 24.01 0.05 4.51
C GLY A 595 22.93 1.12 4.51
N TYR A 596 22.31 1.33 5.68
CA TYR A 596 21.22 2.28 5.87
C TYR A 596 21.55 3.28 6.96
N ASN A 597 20.97 4.48 6.87
CA ASN A 597 21.14 5.54 7.86
C ASN A 597 20.15 5.40 9.03
N LEU A 598 19.92 4.16 9.48
CA LEU A 598 18.99 3.87 10.56
C LEU A 598 19.44 4.52 11.87
N LYS A 599 18.48 4.96 12.66
CA LYS A 599 18.66 5.59 13.97
C LYS A 599 17.84 4.82 14.99
N GLU A 600 18.44 4.60 16.15
CA GLU A 600 17.73 4.05 17.29
C GLU A 600 16.55 4.98 17.65
N HIS A 601 15.38 4.37 17.83
CA HIS A 601 14.18 5.05 18.32
C HIS A 601 13.49 4.13 19.33
N SER A 602 12.67 4.73 20.18
CA SER A 602 11.89 4.00 21.17
C SER A 602 10.47 4.55 21.19
N PRO A 603 9.45 3.68 21.15
CA PRO A 603 8.07 4.10 21.33
C PRO A 603 7.82 4.82 22.65
N PHE A 604 6.74 5.58 22.73
CA PHE A 604 6.40 6.34 23.93
C PHE A 604 6.05 5.40 25.10
N LYS A 605 6.79 5.50 26.21
CA LYS A 605 6.48 4.81 27.46
C LYS A 605 5.49 5.63 28.28
N GLU A 606 4.27 5.12 28.45
CA GLU A 606 3.28 5.75 29.33
C GLU A 606 3.80 5.76 30.78
N THR A 607 3.86 6.95 31.39
CA THR A 607 4.37 7.14 32.76
C THR A 607 3.28 7.02 33.83
N SER A 608 2.02 6.86 33.44
CA SER A 608 0.84 6.54 34.26
C SER A 608 -0.31 6.17 33.34
N PRO A 609 -1.24 5.28 33.70
CA PRO A 609 -2.48 5.12 32.94
C PRO A 609 -3.17 6.48 32.94
N LEU A 610 -3.37 7.07 31.76
CA LEU A 610 -4.26 8.22 31.64
C LEU A 610 -5.60 7.81 32.28
N PRO A 611 -6.24 8.68 33.08
CA PRO A 611 -7.54 8.37 33.63
C PRO A 611 -8.45 7.98 32.46
N ASN A 612 -9.07 6.81 32.58
CA ASN A 612 -10.07 6.34 31.64
C ASN A 612 -11.11 7.47 31.54
N ASN A 613 -11.10 8.26 30.46
CA ASN A 613 -11.96 9.43 30.29
C ASN A 613 -13.40 9.01 29.94
N ASN A 614 -13.80 7.80 30.32
CA ASN A 614 -15.20 7.43 30.41
C ASN A 614 -15.84 8.19 31.59
N PRO A 615 -16.92 8.95 31.36
CA PRO A 615 -17.81 9.31 32.45
C PRO A 615 -18.19 8.02 33.18
N LYS A 616 -17.87 7.92 34.47
CA LYS A 616 -18.35 6.82 35.32
C LYS A 616 -19.88 6.80 35.24
N THR A 617 -20.45 5.94 34.41
CA THR A 617 -21.80 5.43 34.62
C THR A 617 -21.72 4.51 35.84
N SER A 618 -21.81 5.12 37.01
CA SER A 618 -22.04 4.45 38.28
C SER A 618 -23.47 3.89 38.28
N GLU A 619 -23.71 2.83 37.53
CA GLU A 619 -24.74 1.86 37.86
C GLU A 619 -24.11 0.48 37.76
N SER A 620 -24.03 -0.22 38.89
CA SER A 620 -23.70 -1.65 38.89
C SER A 620 -24.56 -2.35 37.85
N PRO A 621 -24.01 -3.22 36.98
CA PRO A 621 -24.82 -3.97 36.05
C PRO A 621 -25.84 -4.75 36.85
N LYS A 622 -27.13 -4.42 36.70
CA LYS A 622 -28.17 -5.41 36.98
C LYS A 622 -27.83 -6.57 36.08
N LYS A 623 -27.54 -7.71 36.69
CA LYS A 623 -27.41 -9.02 36.07
C LYS A 623 -28.48 -9.14 34.98
N LEU A 624 -28.08 -9.01 33.72
CA LEU A 624 -28.91 -9.41 32.59
C LEU A 624 -29.10 -10.92 32.77
N GLU A 625 -30.33 -11.34 33.06
CA GLU A 625 -30.69 -12.75 33.01
C GLU A 625 -30.42 -13.23 31.58
N ASP A 626 -29.72 -14.36 31.47
CA ASP A 626 -29.53 -15.06 30.20
C ASP A 626 -30.86 -15.13 29.43
N PRO A 627 -30.88 -14.83 28.12
CA PRO A 627 -32.03 -15.13 27.30
C PRO A 627 -32.30 -16.62 27.43
N LYS A 628 -33.43 -16.98 28.06
CA LYS A 628 -33.89 -18.37 28.10
C LYS A 628 -34.00 -18.87 26.66
N THR A 629 -33.18 -19.86 26.34
CA THR A 629 -33.34 -20.74 25.19
C THR A 629 -34.81 -21.15 25.11
N PRO A 630 -35.53 -20.93 24.00
CA PRO A 630 -36.86 -21.49 23.86
C PRO A 630 -36.71 -23.02 23.79
N GLU A 631 -37.13 -23.72 24.84
CA GLU A 631 -37.37 -25.17 24.79
C GLU A 631 -38.55 -25.41 23.84
N ALA A 632 -38.27 -25.53 22.56
CA ALA A 632 -39.19 -26.19 21.63
C ALA A 632 -38.96 -27.70 21.75
N THR A 633 -39.77 -28.36 22.59
CA THR A 633 -39.93 -29.81 22.56
C THR A 633 -40.53 -30.23 21.22
N TYR A 634 -39.71 -30.75 20.31
CA TYR A 634 -40.19 -31.48 19.14
C TYR A 634 -40.50 -32.91 19.56
N THR A 635 -41.79 -33.25 19.61
CA THR A 635 -42.25 -34.63 19.60
C THR A 635 -41.96 -35.23 18.24
N VAL A 636 -41.16 -36.31 18.21
CA VAL A 636 -40.88 -37.10 17.02
C VAL A 636 -42.10 -37.96 16.74
N ASP A 637 -42.98 -37.52 15.84
CA ASP A 637 -43.96 -38.41 15.22
C ASP A 637 -43.26 -39.23 14.13
N SER A 638 -43.41 -40.54 14.24
CA SER A 638 -42.90 -41.55 13.32
C SER A 638 -43.40 -41.30 11.90
N PHE A 639 -42.47 -41.09 10.95
CA PHE A 639 -42.77 -41.13 9.53
C PHE A 639 -42.38 -42.50 8.95
N ASP A 640 -43.40 -43.20 8.44
CA ASP A 640 -43.28 -44.41 7.64
C ASP A 640 -42.48 -44.17 6.36
N ALA A 641 -41.57 -45.09 6.06
CA ALA A 641 -40.75 -45.09 4.86
C ALA A 641 -41.58 -45.38 3.59
N PRO A 642 -41.50 -44.56 2.53
CA PRO A 642 -42.05 -44.93 1.24
C PRO A 642 -41.09 -45.85 0.46
N SER A 643 -41.67 -46.94 -0.01
CA SER A 643 -41.09 -47.99 -0.85
C SER A 643 -40.48 -47.49 -2.17
N ILE A 644 -39.34 -48.09 -2.52
CA ILE A 644 -38.57 -47.89 -3.75
C ILE A 644 -39.31 -48.48 -4.96
N THR A 645 -39.52 -47.69 -6.02
CA THR A 645 -39.80 -48.20 -7.36
C THR A 645 -38.73 -47.71 -8.34
N LYS A 646 -38.10 -48.68 -9.01
CA LYS A 646 -37.18 -48.51 -10.15
C LYS A 646 -37.95 -47.99 -11.37
N ASP A 647 -37.43 -46.99 -12.06
CA ASP A 647 -37.11 -47.05 -13.51
C ASP A 647 -36.70 -45.68 -14.11
N THR A 648 -35.65 -45.74 -14.95
CA THR A 648 -35.23 -44.78 -16.01
C THR A 648 -34.39 -43.53 -15.65
N PRO A 649 -33.49 -43.04 -16.55
CA PRO A 649 -32.04 -43.25 -16.38
C PRO A 649 -31.21 -41.95 -16.30
N VAL A 650 -30.06 -42.08 -15.65
CA VAL A 650 -29.01 -41.06 -15.52
C VAL A 650 -28.21 -40.96 -16.81
N GLN A 651 -28.13 -39.75 -17.40
CA GLN A 651 -27.16 -39.45 -18.46
C GLN A 651 -25.75 -39.37 -17.86
N SER A 652 -24.94 -40.40 -18.11
CA SER A 652 -23.50 -40.40 -17.92
C SER A 652 -22.82 -39.69 -19.09
N ALA A 653 -22.07 -38.62 -18.83
CA ALA A 653 -21.14 -38.05 -19.81
C ALA A 653 -19.93 -38.97 -20.00
N ALA A 654 -19.59 -39.19 -21.27
CA ALA A 654 -18.79 -40.29 -21.76
C ALA A 654 -17.27 -40.15 -21.53
N VAL A 655 -16.66 -41.33 -21.39
CA VAL A 655 -15.23 -41.61 -21.46
C VAL A 655 -14.66 -41.28 -22.84
N LEU A 656 -13.44 -40.73 -22.83
CA LEU A 656 -12.55 -40.42 -23.96
C LEU A 656 -12.42 -41.55 -25.01
N PRO A 657 -12.09 -41.21 -26.27
CA PRO A 657 -11.26 -42.06 -27.11
C PRO A 657 -9.83 -41.49 -27.24
N ALA A 658 -8.85 -42.38 -27.12
CA ALA A 658 -7.44 -42.13 -27.43
C ALA A 658 -7.16 -42.35 -28.92
N THR A 659 -6.40 -41.44 -29.55
CA THR A 659 -5.52 -41.73 -30.69
C THR A 659 -4.37 -40.72 -30.70
N GLY A 660 -3.13 -41.21 -30.71
CA GLY A 660 -1.92 -40.38 -30.79
C GLY A 660 -1.48 -40.07 -32.23
N SER A 661 -0.62 -39.08 -32.41
CA SER A 661 0.79 -39.27 -32.81
C SER A 661 1.50 -37.95 -33.15
N LYS A 662 2.76 -37.86 -32.70
CA LYS A 662 3.93 -37.15 -33.26
C LYS A 662 4.03 -35.60 -33.22
N ASN A 663 4.96 -35.19 -32.36
CA ASN A 663 6.08 -34.26 -32.57
C ASN A 663 5.85 -32.96 -33.35
N SER A 664 5.87 -31.84 -32.63
CA SER A 664 6.81 -30.76 -32.91
C SER A 664 7.09 -29.95 -31.64
N SER A 665 8.32 -30.08 -31.15
CA SER A 665 9.00 -29.10 -30.31
C SER A 665 9.05 -27.76 -31.03
N VAL A 666 8.65 -26.66 -30.36
CA VAL A 666 9.19 -25.29 -30.51
C VAL A 666 8.45 -24.34 -29.52
N SER A 667 9.24 -23.49 -28.88
CA SER A 667 8.91 -22.33 -28.03
C SER A 667 8.46 -22.56 -26.59
N LEU A 668 9.45 -22.84 -25.74
CA LEU A 668 9.59 -22.16 -24.46
C LEU A 668 9.82 -20.65 -24.70
N VAL A 669 9.49 -19.85 -23.68
CA VAL A 669 9.79 -18.41 -23.48
C VAL A 669 8.71 -17.43 -23.98
N ALA A 670 7.73 -17.16 -23.12
CA ALA A 670 7.10 -15.84 -22.91
C ALA A 670 6.00 -15.98 -21.84
N GLY A 671 6.31 -15.62 -20.59
CA GLY A 671 5.33 -15.73 -19.48
C GLY A 671 5.97 -15.59 -18.11
N MET A 672 6.92 -14.67 -17.94
CA MET A 672 7.52 -14.30 -16.67
C MET A 672 7.97 -12.84 -16.77
N MET A 673 7.04 -11.90 -16.67
CA MET A 673 7.31 -10.48 -16.38
C MET A 673 6.03 -9.81 -15.90
N ALA A 674 5.72 -9.96 -14.61
CA ALA A 674 4.76 -9.09 -13.90
C ALA A 674 4.92 -9.05 -12.36
N ILE A 675 5.90 -9.73 -11.75
CA ILE A 675 6.09 -9.71 -10.27
C ILE A 675 7.54 -9.38 -9.85
N ILE A 676 8.29 -8.69 -10.71
CA ILE A 676 9.50 -7.95 -10.31
C ILE A 676 9.47 -6.61 -11.04
N GLY A 677 8.58 -5.72 -10.61
CA GLY A 677 8.40 -4.38 -11.15
C GLY A 677 8.59 -3.32 -10.08
N ALA A 678 9.75 -3.32 -9.42
CA ALA A 678 10.19 -2.24 -8.54
C ALA A 678 11.71 -2.13 -8.34
N ILE A 679 12.56 -2.86 -9.10
CA ILE A 679 14.02 -2.67 -8.98
C ILE A 679 14.79 -2.66 -10.31
N VAL A 680 14.16 -2.46 -11.47
CA VAL A 680 14.93 -2.30 -12.73
C VAL A 680 14.31 -1.22 -13.60
N THR A 681 14.65 0.05 -13.36
CA THR A 681 14.79 1.04 -14.44
C THR A 681 15.69 2.21 -14.01
N SER A 682 16.98 1.93 -13.79
CA SER A 682 18.01 2.95 -13.59
C SER A 682 19.10 2.79 -14.66
N PHE A 683 19.15 3.78 -15.57
CA PHE A 683 20.23 4.13 -16.50
C PHE A 683 20.60 3.22 -17.69
N VAL A 684 20.39 3.80 -18.89
CA VAL A 684 21.48 3.91 -19.88
C VAL A 684 21.51 5.36 -20.39
N TYR A 685 22.34 6.21 -19.76
CA TYR A 685 22.84 7.41 -20.44
C TYR A 685 24.21 7.86 -19.89
N ARG A 686 25.15 8.09 -20.83
CA ARG A 686 26.54 8.59 -20.74
C ARG A 686 27.63 7.53 -20.43
N GLY A 687 28.73 7.45 -21.18
CA GLY A 687 29.21 8.35 -22.22
C GLY A 687 30.37 7.79 -23.05
N LYS A 688 30.46 8.29 -24.28
CA LYS A 688 31.69 8.29 -25.08
C LYS A 688 32.62 9.38 -24.55
N HIS A 689 33.89 9.01 -24.42
CA HIS A 689 35.13 9.77 -24.69
C HIS A 689 36.14 9.64 -23.56
N ARG A 690 37.11 8.74 -23.77
CA ARG A 690 38.54 9.10 -23.82
C ARG A 690 39.35 7.96 -24.44
N ASN A 691 39.95 8.30 -25.58
CA ASN A 691 40.99 7.63 -26.39
C ASN A 691 40.69 6.27 -26.99
#